data_AF-A0A415G2S1-F1
#
_entry.id   AF-A0A415G2S1-F1
#
_cell.length_a   1.000
_cell.length_b   1.000
_cell.length_c   1.000
_cell.angle_alpha   90.00
_cell.angle_beta   90.00
_cell.angle_gamma   90.00
#
_symmetry.space_group_name_H-M   'P 1'
#
loop_
_entity.id
_entity.type
_entity.pdbx_description
1 polymer ?
#
loop_
_entity_poly.entity_id
_entity_poly.type
_entity_poly.pdbx_seq_one_letter_code
_entity_poly.pdbx_strand_id
1 'polypeptide(L)'
;MRMRKKRWLIPLLVLFIGIILPTKAHAMKLKDTDESIVKWDTVQTKTTALSDTDTLYDYTFEKESYNSYQEAVKDIAKYAIDLVADRKSEHFQGYIPFEIKTTEDISTLKTSDVENQVKQWMMFGDNVTKAEILSFSYSRSGGYENLRSFYTYVTKFSKTDTGYEGIIRVSVNYRFDKDFFQKYETGVQNAVKDMDVAGKSDYDKAYAVCKWIGNRKNIKYNLDYAKNQSGMYAMVERQAVCAGMTKLCNYMGRYVGLDVIDEEGATATDRHAWNLMKIDGEWYYSDPTNCKSDISTYESFLQGYDWLRITTTAIDEAYKDDRDTYKTQDLSYLNNHSSCNGNHVWNKGTPKGSAGCVVPLYFTHECKVCHAVWWEYLADPIGHDYVKYKVTQEATCTKPEITKFVCSRFNDNASLDTCDGYPYMEKETAPALGHDWKDNGDGTATCQRDGCGETHTHIWKKTGTVAATCTDTGKTEYTCTVCGQTKTTTIKALGHKYETVSTDDATCTTPKTVHKECTRCHDKKDETSGEALGHNWRTSSDKNSKTCIRCKTTHIHTWDEGKYSVEPTCKDAGKKLFTCTDCGDTKTVAVKSLGHDYQLVRTDPATCTTPAINHYACSRCGDTVDQEDKDHPALGHDWKKNDDGTVTCQRCGQTHEHKWNTEVISEASCTTDGVTRHTCSICGDTYDDVVKGGHKWTYKKTGTNTSVCLCTVCGKTKEHDFSIFSDKESEKKDPTCTKAGMVVATCADCGRRRWVYDENRPALGHDWKDNGDGTATCQREGCGKSHTHTLDEGEVTKKPSCEEKGVKTYRCTETNCNYTKTEDIAATGHTWDDGKITTKASCDHTGVKTYTCKACGDTRTETIAMLEHTWDDGQVTTKPSCTEKGIRTYTCKVCKATKTEDIEATGHDYKVKDHKDATCTEDGYTTSVCKNCGDEKKETIKATGHDWNKGEVTTKATCTEAGVMTYTCNVCKETKTEEIEATGHQHTEIRDKKDATCTETGYTGDTYCKDCDTKLSDGKEIPATGHQNKEIRDKKAATCTKAGYTGDTYCKDCGELLKTGKETDALGHTWGKGKVTRKSTYTAAGQITYTCSRCGGKRVITTKKLFYPKAGTKYTVAGCQYKVIKAGAEVSLVGTNKNAKSVTIPAVIKVKGVTYKVTSIGAKAFNGSKKLTKVTIGANIKKISNNAFFKCKSLKMVTIKSVLLTKKTANKKAFKGVNKKMVIKVPKKMKKAYVKIFKGLKVK
;
A
#
# COMPACT_ATOMS: atom_id res chain seq x y z
N MET A 1 37.98 -59.49 31.92
CA MET A 1 37.17 -58.27 31.76
C MET A 1 37.23 -57.78 30.31
N ARG A 2 36.14 -57.17 29.83
CA ARG A 2 35.80 -56.92 28.41
C ARG A 2 36.91 -56.23 27.60
N MET A 3 37.32 -56.86 26.49
CA MET A 3 38.10 -56.24 25.41
C MET A 3 37.49 -56.53 24.01
N ARG A 4 37.40 -55.45 23.22
CA ARG A 4 37.68 -55.27 21.77
C ARG A 4 37.14 -56.28 20.71
N LYS A 5 36.45 -55.76 19.66
CA LYS A 5 36.96 -55.57 18.27
C LYS A 5 35.84 -55.36 17.21
N LYS A 6 36.22 -54.54 16.20
CA LYS A 6 35.61 -54.11 14.93
C LYS A 6 35.03 -55.22 14.03
N ARG A 7 34.03 -54.90 13.16
CA ARG A 7 34.14 -54.85 11.67
C ARG A 7 32.79 -54.60 10.92
N TRP A 8 32.95 -54.02 9.73
CA TRP A 8 32.04 -53.54 8.67
C TRP A 8 30.98 -54.51 8.08
N LEU A 9 29.89 -53.95 7.49
CA LEU A 9 29.46 -54.07 6.06
C LEU A 9 28.05 -53.46 5.79
N ILE A 10 27.94 -52.61 4.75
CA ILE A 10 26.70 -52.20 4.03
C ILE A 10 26.44 -53.23 2.89
N PRO A 11 25.23 -53.40 2.30
CA PRO A 11 24.68 -52.55 1.21
C PRO A 11 23.17 -52.18 1.40
N LEU A 12 22.71 -50.93 1.19
CA LEU A 12 22.32 -50.24 -0.07
C LEU A 12 20.93 -50.64 -0.64
N LEU A 13 20.19 -49.62 -1.10
CA LEU A 13 18.95 -49.58 -1.92
C LEU A 13 17.58 -49.70 -1.21
N VAL A 14 16.91 -48.55 -0.97
CA VAL A 14 15.86 -47.98 -1.85
C VAL A 14 15.69 -46.50 -1.51
N LEU A 15 16.19 -45.65 -2.40
CA LEU A 15 15.88 -44.22 -2.57
C LEU A 15 15.05 -44.15 -3.85
N PHE A 16 13.89 -43.45 -3.86
CA PHE A 16 13.55 -42.45 -4.89
C PHE A 16 12.11 -41.90 -4.76
N ILE A 17 12.07 -40.57 -4.92
CA ILE A 17 10.98 -39.68 -5.38
C ILE A 17 9.87 -39.35 -4.36
N GLY A 18 10.10 -38.21 -3.70
CA GLY A 18 9.06 -37.32 -3.24
C GLY A 18 9.54 -35.89 -3.44
N ILE A 19 9.39 -35.37 -4.66
CA ILE A 19 9.47 -33.94 -4.95
C ILE A 19 8.44 -33.28 -4.04
N ILE A 20 8.90 -32.69 -2.94
CA ILE A 20 8.16 -31.65 -2.24
C ILE A 20 8.33 -30.44 -3.14
N LEU A 21 7.35 -30.20 -4.01
CA LEU A 21 7.14 -28.85 -4.50
C LEU A 21 6.82 -28.02 -3.25
N PRO A 22 7.64 -27.03 -2.85
CA PRO A 22 7.16 -26.01 -1.95
C PRO A 22 5.99 -25.34 -2.70
N THR A 23 4.78 -25.43 -2.13
CA THR A 23 3.78 -24.41 -2.40
C THR A 23 4.47 -23.09 -2.16
N LYS A 24 4.54 -22.22 -3.18
CA LYS A 24 5.08 -20.87 -3.04
C LYS A 24 4.34 -20.22 -1.87
N ALA A 25 4.97 -20.22 -0.69
CA ALA A 25 4.59 -19.35 0.39
C ALA A 25 4.89 -17.93 -0.12
N HIS A 26 3.89 -17.06 -0.10
CA HIS A 26 4.06 -15.64 -0.36
C HIS A 26 4.51 -14.92 0.93
N ALA A 27 4.91 -15.65 1.98
CA ALA A 27 5.47 -15.02 3.17
C ALA A 27 6.63 -14.10 2.78
N MET A 28 6.56 -12.85 3.24
CA MET A 28 7.65 -11.88 3.16
C MET A 28 8.92 -12.57 3.66
N LYS A 29 9.94 -12.65 2.79
CA LYS A 29 11.17 -13.39 3.12
C LYS A 29 12.06 -12.54 4.02
N LEU A 30 11.77 -12.59 5.31
CA LEU A 30 12.61 -11.93 6.31
C LEU A 30 13.93 -12.64 6.51
N LYS A 31 15.00 -11.85 6.52
CA LYS A 31 16.28 -12.28 7.06
C LYS A 31 16.24 -12.19 8.58
N ASP A 32 16.83 -13.17 9.26
CA ASP A 32 17.03 -13.08 10.72
C ASP A 32 18.08 -12.02 11.06
N THR A 33 19.11 -11.88 10.21
CA THR A 33 20.20 -10.90 10.31
C THR A 33 20.70 -10.54 8.91
N ASP A 34 21.19 -9.31 8.73
CA ASP A 34 21.87 -8.84 7.52
C ASP A 34 23.07 -7.98 7.96
N GLU A 35 24.14 -7.95 7.15
CA GLU A 35 25.23 -7.00 7.39
C GLU A 35 24.76 -5.61 6.95
N SER A 36 24.93 -4.60 7.82
CA SER A 36 24.62 -3.21 7.50
C SER A 36 25.47 -2.76 6.32
N ILE A 37 24.85 -2.13 5.33
CA ILE A 37 25.59 -1.55 4.19
C ILE A 37 26.22 -0.19 4.55
N VAL A 38 25.94 0.33 5.75
CA VAL A 38 26.46 1.61 6.23
C VAL A 38 27.93 1.45 6.65
N LYS A 39 28.81 2.19 5.98
CA LYS A 39 30.25 2.22 6.27
C LYS A 39 30.54 3.17 7.43
N TRP A 40 30.35 2.71 8.66
CA TRP A 40 30.55 3.53 9.87
C TRP A 40 32.02 3.89 10.13
N ASP A 41 32.96 3.11 9.59
CA ASP A 41 34.40 3.25 9.80
C ASP A 41 35.02 4.42 9.03
N THR A 42 34.34 4.95 8.01
CA THR A 42 34.78 6.09 7.20
C THR A 42 33.94 7.35 7.43
N VAL A 43 32.96 7.31 8.34
CA VAL A 43 32.02 8.40 8.59
C VAL A 43 32.69 9.60 9.27
N GLN A 44 32.39 10.80 8.78
CA GLN A 44 32.73 12.03 9.48
C GLN A 44 31.57 12.44 10.39
N THR A 45 31.85 12.64 11.68
CA THR A 45 30.82 13.00 12.67
C THR A 45 31.01 14.44 13.14
N LYS A 46 29.92 15.20 13.17
CA LYS A 46 29.83 16.52 13.81
C LYS A 46 28.66 16.52 14.79
N THR A 47 28.81 17.16 15.94
CA THR A 47 27.77 17.22 16.97
C THR A 47 27.31 18.65 17.20
N THR A 48 26.01 18.84 17.36
CA THR A 48 25.38 20.13 17.68
C THR A 48 24.48 19.95 18.91
N ALA A 49 24.72 20.70 19.98
CA ALA A 49 23.84 20.71 21.15
C ALA A 49 22.54 21.45 20.81
N LEU A 50 21.39 20.77 20.97
CA LEU A 50 20.06 21.36 20.79
C LEU A 50 19.46 21.81 22.13
N SER A 51 19.81 21.13 23.21
CA SER A 51 19.49 21.48 24.60
C SER A 51 20.49 20.80 25.55
N ASP A 52 20.31 21.00 26.87
CA ASP A 52 21.14 20.35 27.91
C ASP A 52 21.08 18.82 27.87
N THR A 53 20.07 18.24 27.20
CA THR A 53 19.83 16.78 27.15
C THR A 53 19.67 16.22 25.72
N ASP A 54 19.60 17.07 24.69
CA ASP A 54 19.44 16.65 23.29
C ASP A 54 20.63 17.12 22.44
N THR A 55 21.27 16.16 21.76
CA THR A 55 22.42 16.40 20.88
C THR A 55 22.12 15.82 19.51
N LEU A 56 22.20 16.68 18.50
CA LEU A 56 22.10 16.29 17.10
C LEU A 56 23.46 15.83 16.57
N TYR A 57 23.49 14.65 15.96
CA TYR A 57 24.67 14.09 15.31
C TYR A 57 24.53 14.20 13.79
N ASP A 58 25.45 14.91 13.14
CA ASP A 58 25.58 14.96 11.69
C ASP A 58 26.64 13.96 11.24
N TYR A 59 26.22 12.97 10.46
CA TYR A 59 27.07 11.94 9.87
C TYR A 59 27.22 12.22 8.38
N THR A 60 28.45 12.46 7.92
CA THR A 60 28.74 12.61 6.49
C THR A 60 29.44 11.35 5.98
N PHE A 61 28.81 10.69 5.00
CA PHE A 61 29.27 9.44 4.42
C PHE A 61 30.05 9.67 3.11
N GLU A 62 30.75 8.63 2.67
CA GLU A 62 31.44 8.63 1.38
C GLU A 62 30.46 8.71 0.20
N LYS A 63 30.95 9.21 -0.95
CA LYS A 63 30.14 9.34 -2.16
C LYS A 63 29.87 7.96 -2.76
N GLU A 64 28.59 7.64 -2.98
CA GLU A 64 28.17 6.40 -3.65
C GLU A 64 27.94 6.65 -5.16
N SER A 65 28.18 5.63 -6.00
CA SER A 65 28.04 5.73 -7.45
C SER A 65 27.11 4.64 -8.01
N TYR A 66 26.12 5.05 -8.78
CA TYR A 66 25.05 4.21 -9.31
C TYR A 66 25.00 4.28 -10.84
N ASN A 67 24.57 3.20 -11.50
CA ASN A 67 24.46 3.12 -12.96
C ASN A 67 23.05 3.42 -13.47
N SER A 68 22.07 3.60 -12.57
CA SER A 68 20.71 3.97 -12.93
C SER A 68 19.99 4.67 -11.78
N TYR A 69 18.91 5.39 -12.11
CA TYR A 69 18.06 6.05 -11.11
C TYR A 69 17.38 5.05 -10.16
N GLN A 70 16.85 3.95 -10.70
CA GLN A 70 16.13 2.95 -9.91
C GLN A 70 17.05 2.20 -8.92
N GLU A 71 18.31 1.96 -9.31
CA GLU A 71 19.34 1.41 -8.43
C GLU A 71 19.63 2.36 -7.27
N ALA A 72 19.86 3.64 -7.58
CA ALA A 72 20.08 4.67 -6.57
C ALA A 72 18.93 4.76 -5.55
N VAL A 73 17.66 4.74 -5.99
CA VAL A 73 16.51 4.78 -5.09
C VAL A 73 16.47 3.57 -4.14
N LYS A 74 16.73 2.37 -4.65
CA LYS A 74 16.69 1.13 -3.85
C LYS A 74 17.83 1.05 -2.84
N ASP A 75 19.04 1.36 -3.27
CA ASP A 75 20.23 1.24 -2.43
C ASP A 75 20.24 2.32 -1.35
N ILE A 76 19.84 3.55 -1.70
CA ILE A 76 19.71 4.63 -0.72
C ILE A 76 18.56 4.37 0.27
N ALA A 77 17.47 3.74 -0.18
CA ALA A 77 16.41 3.29 0.73
C ALA A 77 16.92 2.23 1.71
N LYS A 78 17.70 1.23 1.25
CA LYS A 78 18.34 0.25 2.15
C LYS A 78 19.30 0.94 3.11
N TYR A 79 20.10 1.89 2.62
CA TYR A 79 21.05 2.64 3.44
C TYR A 79 20.33 3.41 4.55
N ALA A 80 19.21 4.08 4.22
CA ALA A 80 18.38 4.78 5.20
C ALA A 80 17.75 3.82 6.23
N ILE A 81 17.34 2.63 5.81
CA ILE A 81 16.81 1.59 6.71
C ILE A 81 17.89 1.10 7.68
N ASP A 82 19.10 0.84 7.19
CA ASP A 82 20.22 0.35 7.99
C ASP A 82 20.71 1.42 8.97
N LEU A 83 20.73 2.69 8.55
CA LEU A 83 21.01 3.81 9.46
C LEU A 83 20.03 3.86 10.65
N VAL A 84 18.74 3.60 10.39
CA VAL A 84 17.72 3.55 11.44
C VAL A 84 17.90 2.28 12.31
N ALA A 85 18.15 1.12 11.72
CA ALA A 85 18.36 -0.10 12.49
C ALA A 85 19.63 -0.05 13.37
N ASP A 86 20.72 0.55 12.88
CA ASP A 86 22.00 0.65 13.58
C ASP A 86 21.95 1.58 14.81
N ARG A 87 21.05 2.59 14.79
CA ARG A 87 20.73 3.50 15.90
C ARG A 87 21.96 3.94 16.74
N LYS A 88 22.96 4.54 16.09
CA LYS A 88 24.17 5.03 16.77
C LYS A 88 23.88 6.19 17.73
N SER A 89 22.89 7.02 17.42
CA SER A 89 22.43 8.13 18.26
C SER A 89 20.90 8.30 18.20
N GLU A 90 20.34 9.01 19.18
CA GLU A 90 18.89 9.21 19.36
C GLU A 90 18.32 10.31 18.44
N HIS A 91 19.18 11.23 18.00
CA HIS A 91 18.83 12.31 17.08
C HIS A 91 19.99 12.53 16.11
N PHE A 92 19.77 12.25 14.82
CA PHE A 92 20.85 12.34 13.83
C PHE A 92 20.39 12.70 12.42
N GLN A 93 21.37 13.12 11.61
CA GLN A 93 21.24 13.39 10.20
C GLN A 93 22.38 12.74 9.43
N GLY A 94 22.03 11.83 8.52
CA GLY A 94 22.97 11.21 7.60
C GLY A 94 23.01 11.95 6.27
N TYR A 95 24.17 12.42 5.84
CA TYR A 95 24.41 13.05 4.55
C TYR A 95 25.12 12.04 3.65
N ILE A 96 24.42 11.59 2.60
CA ILE A 96 24.88 10.56 1.67
C ILE A 96 25.09 11.24 0.30
N PRO A 97 26.33 11.60 -0.06
CA PRO A 97 26.64 12.08 -1.40
C PRO A 97 26.48 10.95 -2.42
N PHE A 98 25.96 11.25 -3.60
CA PHE A 98 25.78 10.25 -4.66
C PHE A 98 26.05 10.80 -6.06
N GLU A 99 26.32 9.89 -6.99
CA GLU A 99 26.38 10.13 -8.43
C GLU A 99 25.64 9.04 -9.18
N ILE A 100 24.82 9.43 -10.15
CA ILE A 100 24.05 8.56 -11.02
C ILE A 100 24.55 8.75 -12.44
N LYS A 101 25.19 7.73 -12.99
CA LYS A 101 25.65 7.70 -14.37
C LYS A 101 24.49 7.29 -15.26
N THR A 102 23.91 8.24 -15.99
CA THR A 102 22.76 7.98 -16.87
C THR A 102 22.68 8.98 -18.01
N THR A 103 22.20 8.51 -19.15
CA THR A 103 21.83 9.36 -20.30
C THR A 103 20.38 9.81 -20.26
N GLU A 104 19.56 9.25 -19.35
CA GLU A 104 18.16 9.61 -19.16
C GLU A 104 18.04 10.96 -18.42
N ASP A 105 17.12 11.82 -18.86
CA ASP A 105 16.82 13.06 -18.15
C ASP A 105 16.01 12.76 -16.89
N ILE A 106 16.68 12.81 -15.74
CA ILE A 106 16.10 12.61 -14.42
C ILE A 106 15.99 13.91 -13.62
N SER A 107 15.92 15.06 -14.31
CA SER A 107 15.75 16.38 -13.68
C SER A 107 14.49 16.52 -12.82
N THR A 108 13.51 15.63 -12.99
CA THR A 108 12.23 15.58 -12.25
C THR A 108 12.26 14.72 -10.98
N LEU A 109 13.44 14.39 -10.47
CA LEU A 109 13.66 13.52 -9.31
C LEU A 109 12.87 14.01 -8.08
N LYS A 110 11.98 13.16 -7.55
CA LYS A 110 11.17 13.48 -6.38
C LYS A 110 11.83 12.92 -5.13
N THR A 111 12.08 13.79 -4.16
CA THR A 111 12.58 13.43 -2.82
C THR A 111 11.74 12.36 -2.12
N SER A 112 10.46 12.26 -2.47
CA SER A 112 9.53 11.26 -1.97
C SER A 112 9.83 9.82 -2.41
N ASP A 113 10.60 9.59 -3.46
CA ASP A 113 10.73 8.26 -4.06
C ASP A 113 11.50 7.29 -3.14
N VAL A 114 12.54 7.78 -2.47
CA VAL A 114 13.27 7.02 -1.43
C VAL A 114 12.36 6.73 -0.24
N GLU A 115 11.63 7.73 0.26
CA GLU A 115 10.72 7.55 1.40
C GLU A 115 9.58 6.56 1.08
N ASN A 116 9.03 6.64 -0.13
CA ASN A 116 8.01 5.72 -0.62
C ASN A 116 8.56 4.29 -0.74
N GLN A 117 9.80 4.15 -1.21
CA GLN A 117 10.47 2.84 -1.28
C GLN A 117 10.70 2.25 0.13
N VAL A 118 11.09 3.07 1.11
CA VAL A 118 11.20 2.65 2.52
C VAL A 118 9.85 2.20 3.07
N LYS A 119 8.78 2.99 2.90
CA LYS A 119 7.41 2.62 3.32
C LYS A 119 6.98 1.29 2.70
N GLN A 120 7.22 1.12 1.40
CA GLN A 120 6.88 -0.10 0.68
C GLN A 120 7.63 -1.31 1.22
N TRP A 121 8.91 -1.17 1.60
CA TRP A 121 9.67 -2.26 2.21
C TRP A 121 9.27 -2.55 3.66
N MET A 122 8.94 -1.53 4.46
CA MET A 122 8.43 -1.71 5.82
C MET A 122 7.05 -2.37 5.86
N MET A 123 6.30 -2.32 4.75
CA MET A 123 5.00 -2.99 4.61
C MET A 123 5.11 -4.37 3.96
N PHE A 124 5.91 -4.52 2.89
CA PHE A 124 5.87 -5.67 1.98
C PHE A 124 7.25 -6.13 1.45
N GLY A 125 8.36 -5.62 1.98
CA GLY A 125 9.70 -5.80 1.39
C GLY A 125 10.36 -7.15 1.69
N ASP A 126 10.98 -7.76 0.68
CA ASP A 126 11.72 -9.04 0.80
C ASP A 126 13.21 -8.88 1.15
N ASN A 127 13.72 -7.65 1.33
CA ASN A 127 15.13 -7.37 1.64
C ASN A 127 15.30 -6.58 2.94
N VAL A 128 14.50 -6.93 3.95
CA VAL A 128 14.58 -6.35 5.28
C VAL A 128 14.69 -7.42 6.37
N THR A 129 15.34 -7.08 7.47
CA THR A 129 15.45 -7.94 8.64
C THR A 129 14.28 -7.77 9.59
N LYS A 130 14.11 -8.76 10.47
CA LYS A 130 13.16 -8.67 11.59
C LYS A 130 13.40 -7.45 12.49
N ALA A 131 14.68 -7.12 12.74
CA ALA A 131 15.06 -5.98 13.57
C ALA A 131 14.75 -4.64 12.87
N GLU A 132 15.02 -4.55 11.57
CA GLU A 132 14.71 -3.35 10.75
C GLU A 132 13.19 -3.05 10.75
N ILE A 133 12.33 -4.07 10.68
CA ILE A 133 10.88 -3.82 10.74
C ILE A 133 10.45 -3.23 12.09
N LEU A 134 11.01 -3.76 13.17
CA LEU A 134 10.69 -3.28 14.51
C LEU A 134 11.27 -1.89 14.75
N SER A 135 12.45 -1.55 14.21
CA SER A 135 13.08 -0.24 14.36
C SER A 135 12.26 0.91 13.78
N PHE A 136 11.45 0.64 12.74
CA PHE A 136 10.47 1.60 12.23
C PHE A 136 9.11 1.49 12.94
N SER A 137 8.66 0.26 13.24
CA SER A 137 7.30 -0.02 13.75
C SER A 137 6.24 0.78 12.98
N TYR A 138 6.26 0.58 11.64
CA TYR A 138 5.44 1.36 10.72
C TYR A 138 4.01 0.81 10.61
N SER A 139 3.02 1.68 10.70
CA SER A 139 1.61 1.40 10.41
C SER A 139 1.09 2.40 9.37
N ARG A 140 0.09 1.99 8.57
CA ARG A 140 -0.48 2.86 7.54
C ARG A 140 -1.29 3.98 8.18
N SER A 141 -2.07 3.70 9.23
CA SER A 141 -2.88 4.69 9.92
C SER A 141 -2.05 5.58 10.87
N GLY A 142 -1.02 5.01 11.50
CA GLY A 142 -0.24 5.67 12.55
C GLY A 142 1.15 6.15 12.15
N GLY A 143 1.63 5.85 10.94
CA GLY A 143 2.99 6.17 10.52
C GLY A 143 4.06 5.36 11.26
N TYR A 144 5.26 5.93 11.40
CA TYR A 144 6.36 5.33 12.15
C TYR A 144 6.15 5.53 13.66
N GLU A 145 5.88 4.47 14.41
CA GLU A 145 5.58 4.63 15.83
C GLU A 145 6.84 4.84 16.68
N ASN A 146 7.95 4.18 16.32
CA ASN A 146 9.22 4.29 17.02
C ASN A 146 9.97 5.60 16.71
N LEU A 147 9.64 6.25 15.59
CA LEU A 147 10.32 7.46 15.10
C LEU A 147 9.41 8.67 15.31
N ARG A 148 9.88 9.68 16.03
CA ARG A 148 9.21 10.98 16.15
C ARG A 148 9.23 11.71 14.81
N SER A 149 10.32 11.56 14.06
CA SER A 149 10.44 12.01 12.68
C SER A 149 11.40 11.15 11.88
N PHE A 150 11.05 10.94 10.60
CA PHE A 150 11.89 10.31 9.59
C PHE A 150 11.62 10.99 8.26
N TYR A 151 12.65 11.61 7.68
CA TYR A 151 12.54 12.29 6.39
C TYR A 151 13.79 12.06 5.54
N THR A 152 13.58 11.85 4.25
CA THR A 152 14.66 11.79 3.24
C THR A 152 14.49 12.94 2.27
N TYR A 153 15.53 13.75 2.08
CA TYR A 153 15.48 14.85 1.14
C TYR A 153 16.82 15.09 0.46
N VAL A 154 16.75 15.47 -0.81
CA VAL A 154 17.87 15.81 -1.65
C VAL A 154 18.21 17.26 -1.36
N THR A 155 19.35 17.50 -0.72
CA THR A 155 19.81 18.84 -0.35
C THR A 155 20.60 19.50 -1.47
N LYS A 156 21.16 18.71 -2.38
CA LYS A 156 21.86 19.17 -3.58
C LYS A 156 21.57 18.21 -4.73
N PHE A 157 21.30 18.76 -5.91
CA PHE A 157 21.15 17.98 -7.14
C PHE A 157 21.62 18.81 -8.33
N SER A 158 22.55 18.27 -9.11
CA SER A 158 23.14 18.96 -10.27
C SER A 158 23.48 17.99 -11.38
N LYS A 159 23.29 18.43 -12.63
CA LYS A 159 23.68 17.68 -13.82
C LYS A 159 25.19 17.72 -14.00
N THR A 160 25.78 16.60 -14.41
CA THR A 160 27.20 16.46 -14.77
C THR A 160 27.33 16.00 -16.22
N ASP A 161 28.55 15.96 -16.76
CA ASP A 161 28.84 15.49 -18.12
C ASP A 161 28.42 14.01 -18.34
N THR A 162 28.35 13.25 -17.26
CA THR A 162 28.11 11.79 -17.26
C THR A 162 26.75 11.39 -16.66
N GLY A 163 25.96 12.35 -16.19
CA GLY A 163 24.66 12.11 -15.55
C GLY A 163 24.29 13.17 -14.53
N TYR A 164 24.11 12.78 -13.27
CA TYR A 164 23.71 13.67 -12.17
C TYR A 164 24.46 13.35 -10.88
N GLU A 165 24.70 14.36 -10.05
CA GLU A 165 25.22 14.19 -8.69
C GLU A 165 24.39 14.96 -7.66
N GLY A 166 24.42 14.50 -6.41
CA GLY A 166 23.66 15.13 -5.35
C GLY A 166 24.03 14.65 -3.95
N ILE A 167 23.28 15.13 -2.97
CA ILE A 167 23.38 14.71 -1.57
C ILE A 167 21.98 14.44 -1.06
N ILE A 168 21.76 13.25 -0.51
CA ILE A 168 20.54 12.91 0.24
C ILE A 168 20.83 13.04 1.73
N ARG A 169 19.98 13.81 2.43
CA ARG A 169 19.92 13.91 3.88
C ARG A 169 18.82 12.99 4.41
N VAL A 170 19.20 12.08 5.28
CA VAL A 170 18.31 11.21 6.06
C VAL A 170 18.26 11.76 7.48
N SER A 171 17.12 12.30 7.90
CA SER A 171 16.96 12.87 9.24
C SER A 171 16.09 11.97 10.11
N VAL A 172 16.59 11.60 11.29
CA VAL A 172 15.94 10.65 12.20
C VAL A 172 15.93 11.20 13.62
N ASN A 173 14.77 11.14 14.27
CA ASN A 173 14.60 11.41 15.69
C ASN A 173 13.73 10.30 16.30
N TYR A 174 14.26 9.56 17.27
CA TYR A 174 13.53 8.48 17.92
C TYR A 174 12.53 9.03 18.93
N ARG A 175 11.32 8.46 18.93
CA ARG A 175 10.28 8.81 19.92
C ARG A 175 10.58 8.20 21.29
N PHE A 176 11.16 7.02 21.30
CA PHE A 176 11.43 6.24 22.51
C PHE A 176 12.91 6.02 22.68
N ASP A 177 13.40 5.99 23.92
CA ASP A 177 14.80 5.65 24.23
C ASP A 177 15.14 4.17 23.94
N LYS A 178 16.43 3.81 24.10
CA LYS A 178 16.92 2.45 23.82
C LYS A 178 16.34 1.41 24.76
N ASP A 179 16.10 1.75 26.02
CA ASP A 179 15.58 0.82 27.03
C ASP A 179 14.13 0.44 26.74
N PHE A 180 13.29 1.43 26.43
CA PHE A 180 11.91 1.18 26.01
C PHE A 180 11.85 0.34 24.73
N PHE A 181 12.68 0.68 23.73
CA PHE A 181 12.73 -0.08 22.48
C PHE A 181 13.18 -1.53 22.72
N GLN A 182 14.19 -1.76 23.56
CA GLN A 182 14.67 -3.10 23.87
C GLN A 182 13.59 -3.93 24.59
N LYS A 183 12.81 -3.32 25.49
CA LYS A 183 11.65 -3.96 26.13
C LYS A 183 10.59 -4.35 25.10
N TYR A 184 10.28 -3.46 24.17
CA TYR A 184 9.34 -3.71 23.08
C TYR A 184 9.82 -4.87 22.18
N GLU A 185 11.06 -4.80 21.68
CA GLU A 185 11.64 -5.80 20.80
C GLU A 185 11.69 -7.18 21.47
N THR A 186 12.22 -7.25 22.70
CA THR A 186 12.26 -8.47 23.50
C THR A 186 10.86 -9.01 23.76
N GLY A 187 9.90 -8.11 23.99
CA GLY A 187 8.49 -8.45 24.11
C GLY A 187 8.00 -9.20 22.86
N VAL A 188 8.18 -8.62 21.67
CA VAL A 188 7.74 -9.20 20.39
C VAL A 188 8.40 -10.56 20.15
N GLN A 189 9.72 -10.65 20.38
CA GLN A 189 10.48 -11.89 20.25
C GLN A 189 9.91 -13.00 21.17
N ASN A 190 9.64 -12.68 22.43
CA ASN A 190 9.08 -13.63 23.39
C ASN A 190 7.66 -14.07 23.00
N ALA A 191 6.79 -13.14 22.58
CA ALA A 191 5.45 -13.49 22.13
C ALA A 191 5.47 -14.42 20.91
N VAL A 192 6.33 -14.13 19.92
CA VAL A 192 6.49 -14.97 18.72
C VAL A 192 7.02 -16.35 19.07
N LYS A 193 7.92 -16.44 20.05
CA LYS A 193 8.38 -17.72 20.60
C LYS A 193 7.25 -18.49 21.29
N ASP A 194 6.42 -17.82 22.09
CA ASP A 194 5.27 -18.42 22.77
C ASP A 194 4.22 -18.97 21.80
N MET A 195 4.08 -18.34 20.63
CA MET A 195 3.15 -18.77 19.58
C MET A 195 3.63 -20.01 18.77
N ASP A 196 4.91 -20.39 18.86
CA ASP A 196 5.52 -21.52 18.16
C ASP A 196 5.25 -21.50 16.64
N VAL A 197 5.44 -20.36 15.97
CA VAL A 197 5.00 -20.16 14.57
C VAL A 197 6.01 -20.58 13.50
N ALA A 198 7.17 -21.11 13.91
CA ALA A 198 8.22 -21.53 12.99
C ALA A 198 7.77 -22.70 12.09
N GLY A 199 7.92 -22.55 10.77
CA GLY A 199 7.53 -23.56 9.78
C GLY A 199 6.02 -23.80 9.65
N LYS A 200 5.19 -23.00 10.32
CA LYS A 200 3.73 -23.04 10.18
C LYS A 200 3.25 -22.33 8.91
N SER A 201 2.03 -22.62 8.48
CA SER A 201 1.41 -21.97 7.32
C SER A 201 1.12 -20.49 7.59
N ASP A 202 0.93 -19.69 6.54
CA ASP A 202 0.57 -18.26 6.67
C ASP A 202 -0.72 -18.10 7.51
N TYR A 203 -1.69 -19.00 7.34
CA TYR A 203 -2.91 -19.03 8.13
C TYR A 203 -2.65 -19.27 9.61
N ASP A 204 -1.85 -20.28 9.94
CA ASP A 204 -1.54 -20.62 11.32
C ASP A 204 -0.75 -19.52 12.02
N LYS A 205 0.15 -18.83 11.28
CA LYS A 205 0.87 -17.65 11.77
C LYS A 205 -0.09 -16.50 12.07
N ALA A 206 -0.94 -16.16 11.09
CA ALA A 206 -1.92 -15.07 11.22
C ALA A 206 -2.87 -15.34 12.40
N TYR A 207 -3.37 -16.57 12.51
CA TYR A 207 -4.25 -16.99 13.59
C TYR A 207 -3.56 -16.88 14.95
N ALA A 208 -2.31 -17.33 15.04
CA ALA A 208 -1.55 -17.27 16.28
C ALA A 208 -1.32 -15.82 16.74
N VAL A 209 -1.00 -14.91 15.82
CA VAL A 209 -0.82 -13.47 16.13
C VAL A 209 -2.13 -12.86 16.65
N CYS A 210 -3.24 -13.01 15.91
CA CYS A 210 -4.55 -12.48 16.35
C CYS A 210 -4.98 -13.07 17.70
N LYS A 211 -4.83 -14.38 17.87
CA LYS A 211 -5.18 -15.07 19.12
C LYS A 211 -4.33 -14.60 20.29
N TRP A 212 -3.02 -14.43 20.08
CA TRP A 212 -2.11 -14.00 21.13
C TRP A 212 -2.43 -12.57 21.57
N ILE A 213 -2.73 -11.66 20.63
CA ILE A 213 -3.05 -10.26 20.93
C ILE A 213 -4.43 -10.14 21.60
N GLY A 214 -5.47 -10.78 21.08
CA GLY A 214 -6.82 -10.64 21.65
C GLY A 214 -7.03 -11.35 22.99
N ASN A 215 -6.12 -12.27 23.36
CA ASN A 215 -6.13 -12.87 24.68
C ASN A 215 -5.92 -11.80 25.77
N ARG A 216 -6.97 -11.55 26.56
CA ARG A 216 -7.00 -10.54 27.62
C ARG A 216 -5.94 -10.72 28.71
N LYS A 217 -5.33 -11.91 28.82
CA LYS A 217 -4.18 -12.15 29.71
C LYS A 217 -2.88 -11.57 29.16
N ASN A 218 -2.78 -11.43 27.85
CA ASN A 218 -1.61 -10.87 27.17
C ASN A 218 -1.79 -9.36 26.99
N ILE A 219 -2.94 -8.92 26.46
CA ILE A 219 -3.24 -7.49 26.23
C ILE A 219 -4.63 -7.17 26.78
N LYS A 220 -4.69 -6.32 27.80
CA LYS A 220 -5.94 -5.83 28.39
C LYS A 220 -6.53 -4.71 27.52
N TYR A 221 -7.82 -4.83 27.19
CA TYR A 221 -8.53 -3.74 26.55
C TYR A 221 -8.89 -2.66 27.57
N ASN A 222 -8.42 -1.42 27.37
CA ASN A 222 -8.61 -0.33 28.33
C ASN A 222 -8.83 1.03 27.66
N LEU A 223 -10.06 1.54 27.73
CA LEU A 223 -10.45 2.84 27.15
C LEU A 223 -9.84 4.02 27.91
N ASP A 224 -9.60 3.88 29.22
CA ASP A 224 -9.13 4.97 30.10
C ASP A 224 -7.59 5.11 30.09
N TYR A 225 -6.90 4.19 29.45
CA TYR A 225 -5.44 4.21 29.38
C TYR A 225 -4.97 5.24 28.34
N ALA A 226 -4.24 6.27 28.79
CA ALA A 226 -3.86 7.42 27.97
C ALA A 226 -3.06 7.08 26.70
N LYS A 227 -2.35 5.95 26.67
CA LYS A 227 -1.51 5.51 25.53
C LYS A 227 -2.14 4.34 24.75
N ASN A 228 -3.46 4.16 24.88
CA ASN A 228 -4.18 3.00 24.34
C ASN A 228 -4.17 2.86 22.80
N GLN A 229 -3.79 3.91 22.07
CA GLN A 229 -3.70 3.92 20.60
C GLN A 229 -2.34 3.44 20.05
N SER A 230 -1.40 3.05 20.91
CA SER A 230 -0.02 2.69 20.55
C SER A 230 0.17 1.17 20.57
N GLY A 231 0.75 0.62 19.49
CA GLY A 231 1.11 -0.80 19.42
C GLY A 231 2.35 -1.14 20.25
N MET A 232 3.31 -0.22 20.36
CA MET A 232 4.51 -0.43 21.18
C MET A 232 4.16 -0.43 22.68
N TYR A 233 3.32 0.50 23.14
CA TYR A 233 2.81 0.50 24.52
C TYR A 233 1.87 -0.67 24.79
N ALA A 234 1.05 -1.08 23.81
CA ALA A 234 0.27 -2.31 23.92
C ALA A 234 1.18 -3.49 24.28
N MET A 235 2.36 -3.56 23.67
CA MET A 235 3.30 -4.65 23.93
C MET A 235 4.04 -4.53 25.27
N VAL A 236 4.53 -3.33 25.61
CA VAL A 236 5.35 -3.11 26.80
C VAL A 236 4.49 -3.04 28.07
N GLU A 237 3.39 -2.30 28.04
CA GLU A 237 2.53 -2.04 29.20
C GLU A 237 1.28 -2.95 29.23
N ARG A 238 1.08 -3.79 28.22
CA ARG A 238 0.01 -4.81 28.13
C ARG A 238 -1.41 -4.25 28.13
N GLN A 239 -1.60 -3.01 27.67
CA GLN A 239 -2.91 -2.33 27.64
C GLN A 239 -3.10 -1.54 26.34
N ALA A 240 -4.25 -1.67 25.70
CA ALA A 240 -4.58 -0.93 24.47
C ALA A 240 -6.08 -0.91 24.17
N VAL A 241 -6.49 -0.14 23.16
CA VAL A 241 -7.79 -0.23 22.49
C VAL A 241 -7.61 -0.76 21.06
N CYS A 242 -8.67 -0.77 20.26
CA CYS A 242 -8.67 -1.35 18.91
C CYS A 242 -7.51 -0.87 18.04
N ALA A 243 -7.20 0.43 17.99
CA ALA A 243 -6.10 0.93 17.16
C ALA A 243 -4.72 0.47 17.66
N GLY A 244 -4.46 0.50 18.98
CA GLY A 244 -3.19 0.02 19.54
C GLY A 244 -2.98 -1.48 19.32
N MET A 245 -4.02 -2.30 19.49
CA MET A 245 -3.95 -3.74 19.22
C MET A 245 -3.73 -4.05 17.74
N THR A 246 -4.36 -3.29 16.84
CA THR A 246 -4.23 -3.43 15.38
C THR A 246 -2.84 -3.03 14.88
N LYS A 247 -2.24 -1.98 15.45
CA LYS A 247 -0.84 -1.59 15.18
C LYS A 247 0.14 -2.66 15.66
N LEU A 248 -0.05 -3.18 16.87
CA LEU A 248 0.78 -4.29 17.37
C LEU A 248 0.66 -5.53 16.46
N CYS A 249 -0.53 -5.78 15.93
CA CYS A 249 -0.81 -6.86 15.00
C CYS A 249 -0.05 -6.71 13.67
N ASN A 250 0.08 -5.48 13.13
CA ASN A 250 0.97 -5.23 11.99
C ASN A 250 2.41 -5.60 12.31
N TYR A 251 2.95 -5.11 13.43
CA TYR A 251 4.36 -5.27 13.75
C TYR A 251 4.70 -6.75 13.98
N MET A 252 3.88 -7.46 14.75
CA MET A 252 4.04 -8.88 15.02
C MET A 252 3.76 -9.74 13.78
N GLY A 253 2.74 -9.40 13.00
CA GLY A 253 2.39 -10.07 11.75
C GLY A 253 3.51 -10.01 10.72
N ARG A 254 4.06 -8.82 10.49
CA ARG A 254 5.22 -8.64 9.62
C ARG A 254 6.45 -9.36 10.16
N TYR A 255 6.72 -9.28 11.46
CA TYR A 255 7.82 -10.01 12.10
C TYR A 255 7.78 -11.54 11.86
N VAL A 256 6.59 -12.14 11.75
CA VAL A 256 6.44 -13.59 11.45
C VAL A 256 6.41 -13.89 9.94
N GLY A 257 6.64 -12.87 9.10
CA GLY A 257 6.72 -12.96 7.64
C GLY A 257 5.36 -12.91 6.94
N LEU A 258 4.38 -12.20 7.50
CA LEU A 258 3.09 -11.95 6.84
C LEU A 258 3.03 -10.52 6.32
N ASP A 259 2.44 -10.33 5.13
CA ASP A 259 2.06 -8.99 4.69
C ASP A 259 0.80 -8.59 5.48
N VAL A 260 0.91 -7.53 6.29
CA VAL A 260 -0.18 -7.05 7.14
C VAL A 260 -0.33 -5.55 7.01
N ILE A 261 -1.57 -5.10 6.85
CA ILE A 261 -1.97 -3.69 6.76
C ILE A 261 -3.05 -3.45 7.82
N ASP A 262 -3.01 -2.30 8.47
CA ASP A 262 -4.06 -1.81 9.37
C ASP A 262 -5.05 -0.94 8.59
N GLU A 263 -6.32 -1.11 8.91
CA GLU A 263 -7.43 -0.28 8.45
C GLU A 263 -8.25 0.18 9.66
N GLU A 264 -8.61 1.45 9.68
CA GLU A 264 -9.53 2.02 10.65
C GLU A 264 -10.83 2.35 9.92
N GLY A 265 -11.99 2.04 10.50
CA GLY A 265 -13.29 2.29 9.92
C GLY A 265 -14.36 2.47 11.00
N ALA A 266 -15.63 2.41 10.59
CA ALA A 266 -16.75 2.37 11.52
C ALA A 266 -17.58 1.11 11.26
N THR A 267 -18.09 0.46 12.30
CA THR A 267 -19.19 -0.51 12.18
C THR A 267 -20.52 0.24 12.16
N ALA A 268 -21.64 -0.50 12.07
CA ALA A 268 -22.96 0.02 12.40
C ALA A 268 -23.11 0.52 13.86
N THR A 269 -22.08 0.35 14.71
CA THR A 269 -22.14 0.52 16.16
C THR A 269 -21.03 1.42 16.75
N ASP A 270 -19.79 1.41 16.24
CA ASP A 270 -18.65 2.19 16.79
C ASP A 270 -17.51 2.38 15.75
N ARG A 271 -16.55 3.29 16.00
CA ARG A 271 -15.27 3.34 15.26
C ARG A 271 -14.39 2.16 15.67
N HIS A 272 -13.88 1.41 14.71
CA HIS A 272 -13.13 0.19 14.95
C HIS A 272 -11.93 0.04 14.02
N ALA A 273 -10.95 -0.77 14.40
CA ALA A 273 -9.74 -1.01 13.63
C ALA A 273 -9.54 -2.51 13.36
N TRP A 274 -9.19 -2.86 12.14
CA TRP A 274 -8.95 -4.22 11.64
C TRP A 274 -7.58 -4.31 10.97
N ASN A 275 -7.11 -5.54 10.75
CA ASN A 275 -5.99 -5.78 9.86
C ASN A 275 -6.43 -6.54 8.61
N LEU A 276 -5.90 -6.14 7.45
CA LEU A 276 -5.80 -7.00 6.28
C LEU A 276 -4.52 -7.82 6.37
N MET A 277 -4.63 -9.14 6.37
CA MET A 277 -3.51 -10.07 6.38
C MET A 277 -3.49 -10.87 5.09
N LYS A 278 -2.33 -10.96 4.44
CA LYS A 278 -2.15 -11.80 3.26
C LYS A 278 -1.84 -13.24 3.67
N ILE A 279 -2.72 -14.15 3.32
CA ILE A 279 -2.63 -15.58 3.65
C ILE A 279 -2.64 -16.37 2.35
N ASP A 280 -1.60 -17.16 2.09
CA ASP A 280 -1.49 -17.98 0.88
C ASP A 280 -1.65 -17.18 -0.44
N GLY A 281 -1.28 -15.88 -0.42
CA GLY A 281 -1.32 -14.98 -1.57
C GLY A 281 -2.61 -14.17 -1.73
N GLU A 282 -3.60 -14.36 -0.86
CA GLU A 282 -4.90 -13.68 -0.87
C GLU A 282 -5.06 -12.81 0.38
N TRP A 283 -5.81 -11.70 0.31
CA TRP A 283 -6.02 -10.78 1.44
C TRP A 283 -7.24 -11.15 2.29
N TYR A 284 -7.09 -11.14 3.61
CA TYR A 284 -8.10 -11.53 4.59
C TYR A 284 -8.28 -10.42 5.64
N TYR A 285 -9.51 -10.02 5.91
CA TYR A 285 -9.82 -9.22 7.08
C TYR A 285 -9.64 -10.05 8.37
N SER A 286 -9.02 -9.44 9.36
CA SER A 286 -8.75 -10.02 10.67
C SER A 286 -8.98 -8.99 11.77
N ASP A 287 -9.51 -9.46 12.89
CA ASP A 287 -9.78 -8.62 14.06
C ASP A 287 -9.03 -9.15 15.29
N PRO A 288 -7.86 -8.58 15.61
CA PRO A 288 -7.09 -8.98 16.77
C PRO A 288 -7.70 -8.49 18.10
N THR A 289 -8.72 -7.62 18.07
CA THR A 289 -9.27 -6.95 19.26
C THR A 289 -10.35 -7.76 19.96
N ASN A 290 -11.05 -8.62 19.19
CA ASN A 290 -12.20 -9.39 19.64
C ASN A 290 -11.90 -10.88 19.91
N CYS A 291 -10.65 -11.33 19.83
CA CYS A 291 -10.28 -12.73 20.12
C CYS A 291 -10.28 -13.04 21.64
N LYS A 292 -11.46 -13.12 22.26
CA LYS A 292 -11.59 -13.41 23.71
C LYS A 292 -11.12 -14.83 24.03
N SER A 293 -10.47 -15.00 25.18
CA SER A 293 -9.58 -16.12 25.52
C SER A 293 -10.20 -17.51 25.63
N ASP A 294 -11.49 -17.73 25.34
CA ASP A 294 -12.14 -19.05 25.34
C ASP A 294 -13.26 -19.16 24.28
N ILE A 295 -13.26 -18.28 23.28
CA ILE A 295 -14.29 -18.22 22.22
C ILE A 295 -13.59 -18.22 20.85
N SER A 296 -14.20 -18.91 19.88
CA SER A 296 -13.55 -19.57 18.75
C SER A 296 -12.89 -18.68 17.69
N THR A 297 -12.06 -19.35 16.88
CA THR A 297 -11.48 -18.99 15.57
C THR A 297 -12.31 -18.12 14.62
N TYR A 298 -13.63 -18.00 14.83
CA TYR A 298 -14.52 -17.17 14.02
C TYR A 298 -14.40 -15.66 14.31
N GLU A 299 -13.90 -15.26 15.49
CA GLU A 299 -13.74 -13.83 15.84
C GLU A 299 -12.40 -13.25 15.34
N SER A 300 -11.49 -14.11 14.88
CA SER A 300 -10.12 -13.72 14.47
C SER A 300 -10.01 -13.32 13.00
N PHE A 301 -10.80 -13.93 12.12
CA PHE A 301 -10.81 -13.66 10.68
C PHE A 301 -12.24 -13.32 10.25
N LEU A 302 -12.45 -12.12 9.73
CA LEU A 302 -13.78 -11.57 9.43
C LEU A 302 -14.39 -12.09 8.11
N GLN A 303 -13.84 -13.16 7.54
CA GLN A 303 -14.38 -13.74 6.31
C GLN A 303 -15.69 -14.49 6.56
N GLY A 304 -16.76 -14.07 5.86
CA GLY A 304 -18.10 -14.63 5.99
C GLY A 304 -19.05 -13.83 6.90
N TYR A 305 -18.69 -12.63 7.32
CA TYR A 305 -19.60 -11.70 8.00
C TYR A 305 -20.34 -10.81 6.98
N ASP A 306 -21.66 -11.02 6.81
CA ASP A 306 -22.47 -10.11 5.98
C ASP A 306 -22.61 -8.69 6.58
N TRP A 307 -22.28 -8.44 7.85
CA TRP A 307 -22.34 -7.06 8.38
C TRP A 307 -21.20 -6.15 7.88
N LEU A 308 -20.14 -6.70 7.29
CA LEU A 308 -19.20 -5.93 6.46
C LEU A 308 -19.87 -5.42 5.16
N ARG A 309 -21.06 -5.94 4.80
CA ARG A 309 -21.98 -5.36 3.80
C ARG A 309 -23.05 -4.44 4.40
N ILE A 310 -23.19 -4.41 5.73
CA ILE A 310 -24.20 -3.60 6.47
C ILE A 310 -23.56 -2.32 7.03
N THR A 311 -22.32 -2.01 6.67
CA THR A 311 -21.77 -0.67 6.90
C THR A 311 -22.52 0.32 6.02
N THR A 312 -23.16 1.29 6.67
CA THR A 312 -23.82 2.42 6.01
C THR A 312 -22.91 3.01 4.93
N THR A 313 -23.53 3.41 3.82
CA THR A 313 -22.96 3.76 2.51
C THR A 313 -21.73 4.68 2.52
N ALA A 314 -21.50 5.43 3.61
CA ALA A 314 -20.37 6.34 3.78
C ALA A 314 -19.01 5.63 3.92
N ILE A 315 -18.95 4.40 4.45
CA ILE A 315 -17.67 3.67 4.63
C ILE A 315 -17.23 3.01 3.32
N ASP A 316 -18.20 2.49 2.56
CA ASP A 316 -17.95 1.92 1.23
C ASP A 316 -17.45 2.99 0.23
N GLU A 317 -17.85 4.25 0.41
CA GLU A 317 -17.31 5.39 -0.34
C GLU A 317 -15.94 5.85 0.18
N ALA A 318 -15.72 5.87 1.49
CA ALA A 318 -14.45 6.31 2.08
C ALA A 318 -13.26 5.37 1.81
N TYR A 319 -13.51 4.07 1.62
CA TYR A 319 -12.47 3.04 1.42
C TYR A 319 -12.63 2.26 0.11
N LYS A 320 -13.42 2.77 -0.84
CA LYS A 320 -13.64 2.12 -2.16
C LYS A 320 -12.32 1.90 -2.91
N ASP A 321 -11.41 2.87 -2.81
CA ASP A 321 -10.13 2.88 -3.54
C ASP A 321 -9.19 1.79 -3.03
N ASP A 322 -9.29 1.39 -1.76
CA ASP A 322 -8.46 0.33 -1.16
C ASP A 322 -8.90 -1.08 -1.59
N ARG A 323 -10.21 -1.32 -1.78
CA ARG A 323 -10.71 -2.59 -2.34
C ARG A 323 -10.27 -2.79 -3.79
N ASP A 324 -10.28 -1.73 -4.59
CA ASP A 324 -9.83 -1.74 -5.98
C ASP A 324 -8.30 -1.87 -6.09
N THR A 325 -7.54 -1.31 -5.13
CA THR A 325 -6.07 -1.37 -5.09
C THR A 325 -5.55 -2.77 -4.73
N TYR A 326 -6.09 -3.41 -3.68
CA TYR A 326 -5.58 -4.70 -3.20
C TYR A 326 -6.35 -5.93 -3.73
N LYS A 327 -7.36 -5.74 -4.59
CA LYS A 327 -8.21 -6.79 -5.17
C LYS A 327 -8.62 -7.84 -4.15
N THR A 328 -9.20 -7.39 -3.04
CA THR A 328 -9.74 -8.28 -2.01
C THR A 328 -10.84 -9.15 -2.64
N GLN A 329 -10.77 -10.48 -2.46
CA GLN A 329 -11.83 -11.35 -2.99
C GLN A 329 -13.13 -11.13 -2.21
N ASP A 330 -14.27 -11.33 -2.88
CA ASP A 330 -15.57 -11.40 -2.21
C ASP A 330 -15.48 -12.30 -0.97
N LEU A 331 -16.00 -11.81 0.15
CA LEU A 331 -16.06 -12.49 1.45
C LEU A 331 -16.62 -13.91 1.28
N SER A 332 -15.75 -14.89 1.08
CA SER A 332 -16.16 -16.25 0.73
C SER A 332 -15.40 -17.26 1.56
N TYR A 333 -16.16 -17.93 2.43
CA TYR A 333 -15.78 -19.15 3.13
C TYR A 333 -15.37 -20.32 2.22
N LEU A 334 -15.47 -20.14 0.89
CA LEU A 334 -15.10 -21.11 -0.16
C LEU A 334 -13.63 -20.98 -0.60
N ASN A 335 -12.87 -20.02 -0.05
CA ASN A 335 -11.47 -19.79 -0.41
C ASN A 335 -10.55 -20.96 0.02
N ASN A 336 -9.54 -21.26 -0.81
CA ASN A 336 -8.60 -22.35 -0.60
C ASN A 336 -7.59 -22.00 0.51
N HIS A 337 -7.85 -22.38 1.76
CA HIS A 337 -6.86 -22.25 2.84
C HIS A 337 -5.80 -23.36 2.76
N SER A 338 -4.51 -23.10 2.99
CA SER A 338 -3.46 -24.14 3.04
C SER A 338 -3.75 -25.27 4.06
N SER A 339 -4.48 -24.96 5.13
CA SER A 339 -4.86 -25.90 6.19
C SER A 339 -5.95 -26.92 5.76
N CYS A 340 -6.97 -26.51 4.99
CA CYS A 340 -8.05 -27.39 4.50
C CYS A 340 -8.02 -27.68 2.99
N ASN A 341 -7.20 -26.94 2.23
CA ASN A 341 -7.08 -26.95 0.77
C ASN A 341 -8.45 -26.81 0.07
N GLY A 342 -9.32 -25.95 0.60
CA GLY A 342 -10.70 -25.69 0.15
C GLY A 342 -11.70 -26.82 0.37
N ASN A 343 -11.29 -27.95 0.96
CA ASN A 343 -12.18 -29.05 1.31
C ASN A 343 -12.66 -28.90 2.75
N HIS A 344 -13.67 -28.05 2.92
CA HIS A 344 -14.22 -27.78 4.23
C HIS A 344 -15.05 -28.96 4.76
N VAL A 345 -14.83 -29.31 6.04
CA VAL A 345 -15.64 -30.30 6.76
C VAL A 345 -16.47 -29.55 7.79
N TRP A 346 -17.66 -29.13 7.39
CA TRP A 346 -18.52 -28.26 8.19
C TRP A 346 -19.19 -29.01 9.35
N ASN A 347 -19.16 -28.40 10.52
CA ASN A 347 -20.00 -28.70 11.66
C ASN A 347 -21.08 -27.63 11.76
N LYS A 348 -22.35 -28.05 11.67
CA LYS A 348 -23.48 -27.16 11.93
C LYS A 348 -23.60 -26.93 13.44
N GLY A 349 -23.53 -25.68 13.85
CA GLY A 349 -23.78 -25.22 15.21
C GLY A 349 -25.27 -25.17 15.53
N THR A 350 -25.60 -24.81 16.78
CA THR A 350 -26.98 -24.52 17.19
C THR A 350 -27.41 -23.14 16.70
N PRO A 351 -28.70 -22.91 16.39
CA PRO A 351 -29.19 -21.59 16.01
C PRO A 351 -29.00 -20.63 17.19
N LYS A 352 -28.55 -19.40 16.91
CA LYS A 352 -28.41 -18.36 17.94
C LYS A 352 -29.60 -17.41 17.89
N GLY A 353 -30.37 -17.36 18.97
CA GLY A 353 -31.41 -16.33 19.23
C GLY A 353 -32.67 -16.42 18.38
N SER A 354 -33.47 -15.35 18.42
CA SER A 354 -34.52 -14.96 17.45
C SER A 354 -33.98 -13.86 16.53
N ALA A 355 -34.59 -13.62 15.37
CA ALA A 355 -34.20 -12.48 14.52
C ALA A 355 -34.37 -11.18 15.32
N GLY A 356 -33.31 -10.37 15.42
CA GLY A 356 -33.31 -9.05 16.07
C GLY A 356 -33.47 -7.93 15.05
N CYS A 357 -33.44 -6.66 15.50
CA CYS A 357 -33.57 -5.51 14.61
C CYS A 357 -32.41 -5.39 13.60
N VAL A 358 -31.20 -5.83 13.98
CA VAL A 358 -29.97 -5.77 13.15
C VAL A 358 -29.43 -7.15 12.81
N VAL A 359 -29.61 -8.11 13.72
CA VAL A 359 -29.02 -9.43 13.61
C VAL A 359 -30.05 -10.39 13.00
N PRO A 360 -29.77 -10.96 11.81
CA PRO A 360 -30.64 -11.98 11.24
C PRO A 360 -30.60 -13.26 12.09
N LEU A 361 -31.60 -14.12 11.95
CA LEU A 361 -31.54 -15.46 12.55
C LEU A 361 -30.65 -16.36 11.67
N TYR A 362 -29.63 -17.03 12.23
CA TYR A 362 -28.72 -17.88 11.45
C TYR A 362 -28.22 -19.12 12.19
N PHE A 363 -27.75 -20.11 11.40
CA PHE A 363 -26.85 -21.17 11.85
C PHE A 363 -25.41 -20.85 11.49
N THR A 364 -24.47 -21.24 12.35
CA THR A 364 -23.05 -21.25 12.01
C THR A 364 -22.62 -22.62 11.50
N HIS A 365 -21.72 -22.63 10.53
CA HIS A 365 -21.07 -23.82 10.02
C HIS A 365 -19.56 -23.65 10.16
N GLU A 366 -18.92 -24.39 11.07
CA GLU A 366 -17.48 -24.29 11.30
C GLU A 366 -16.72 -25.47 10.68
N CYS A 367 -15.65 -25.19 9.94
CA CYS A 367 -14.82 -26.23 9.34
C CYS A 367 -13.92 -26.88 10.40
N LYS A 368 -13.98 -28.21 10.58
CA LYS A 368 -13.13 -28.97 11.53
C LYS A 368 -11.61 -28.87 11.31
N VAL A 369 -11.18 -28.35 10.16
CA VAL A 369 -9.79 -28.41 9.71
C VAL A 369 -9.16 -27.03 9.68
N CYS A 370 -9.77 -26.08 8.98
CA CYS A 370 -9.28 -24.70 8.93
C CYS A 370 -10.00 -23.77 9.90
N HIS A 371 -11.09 -24.22 10.53
CA HIS A 371 -11.92 -23.41 11.41
C HIS A 371 -12.55 -22.16 10.76
N ALA A 372 -12.53 -22.07 9.42
CA ALA A 372 -13.38 -21.12 8.69
C ALA A 372 -14.83 -21.33 9.10
N VAL A 373 -15.62 -20.25 9.09
CA VAL A 373 -17.04 -20.27 9.45
C VAL A 373 -17.87 -19.67 8.32
N TRP A 374 -19.05 -20.22 8.05
CA TRP A 374 -20.06 -19.59 7.20
C TRP A 374 -21.45 -19.69 7.80
N TRP A 375 -22.34 -18.80 7.37
CA TRP A 375 -23.63 -18.55 8.01
C TRP A 375 -24.76 -18.98 7.09
N GLU A 376 -25.68 -19.79 7.60
CA GLU A 376 -26.93 -20.14 6.92
C GLU A 376 -28.05 -19.32 7.56
N TYR A 377 -28.45 -18.24 6.89
CA TYR A 377 -29.53 -17.37 7.33
C TYR A 377 -30.88 -18.08 7.22
N LEU A 378 -31.65 -18.03 8.30
CA LEU A 378 -32.99 -18.59 8.41
C LEU A 378 -34.07 -17.50 8.28
N ALA A 379 -33.75 -16.27 8.68
CA ALA A 379 -34.61 -15.10 8.52
C ALA A 379 -33.78 -13.83 8.49
N ASP A 380 -34.20 -12.87 7.67
CA ASP A 380 -33.60 -11.53 7.59
C ASP A 380 -33.79 -10.75 8.91
N PRO A 381 -33.00 -9.70 9.17
CA PRO A 381 -33.20 -8.83 10.32
C PRO A 381 -34.58 -8.17 10.26
N ILE A 382 -35.20 -7.95 11.41
CA ILE A 382 -36.54 -7.33 11.50
C ILE A 382 -36.50 -5.85 11.07
N GLY A 383 -35.32 -5.22 11.14
CA GLY A 383 -35.15 -3.79 10.88
C GLY A 383 -35.55 -2.92 12.06
N HIS A 384 -34.98 -1.72 12.11
CA HIS A 384 -35.35 -0.72 13.11
C HIS A 384 -36.55 0.10 12.66
N ASP A 385 -37.43 0.38 13.60
CA ASP A 385 -38.56 1.30 13.44
C ASP A 385 -38.41 2.43 14.46
N TYR A 386 -37.82 3.55 14.02
CA TYR A 386 -37.41 4.62 14.92
C TYR A 386 -38.51 5.66 15.10
N VAL A 387 -38.87 5.91 16.35
CA VAL A 387 -39.81 6.96 16.78
C VAL A 387 -39.07 8.10 17.47
N LYS A 388 -39.56 9.34 17.32
CA LYS A 388 -38.91 10.53 17.91
C LYS A 388 -38.84 10.39 19.44
N TYR A 389 -37.66 10.55 20.01
CA TYR A 389 -37.42 10.37 21.45
C TYR A 389 -37.18 11.71 22.15
N LYS A 390 -36.12 12.44 21.79
CA LYS A 390 -35.81 13.76 22.36
C LYS A 390 -34.94 14.60 21.45
N VAL A 391 -35.11 15.92 21.46
CA VAL A 391 -34.12 16.85 20.90
C VAL A 391 -32.92 16.87 21.85
N THR A 392 -31.73 16.53 21.36
CA THR A 392 -30.49 16.51 22.16
C THR A 392 -29.68 17.78 21.99
N GLN A 393 -29.86 18.46 20.87
CA GLN A 393 -29.26 19.75 20.60
C GLN A 393 -30.28 20.60 19.84
N GLU A 394 -30.68 21.73 20.42
CA GLU A 394 -31.46 22.75 19.70
C GLU A 394 -30.57 23.43 18.65
N ALA A 395 -31.15 23.90 17.55
CA ALA A 395 -30.39 24.66 16.56
C ALA A 395 -29.84 25.96 17.18
N THR A 396 -28.57 26.24 16.95
CA THR A 396 -27.90 27.49 17.32
C THR A 396 -27.39 28.21 16.06
N CYS A 397 -26.72 29.36 16.21
CA CYS A 397 -26.18 30.12 15.07
C CYS A 397 -25.17 29.32 14.25
N THR A 398 -24.44 28.40 14.88
CA THR A 398 -23.35 27.63 14.26
C THR A 398 -23.57 26.12 14.26
N LYS A 399 -24.56 25.61 15.01
CA LYS A 399 -24.83 24.18 15.12
C LYS A 399 -26.27 23.86 14.75
N PRO A 400 -26.54 22.81 13.96
CA PRO A 400 -27.90 22.40 13.60
C PRO A 400 -28.64 21.74 14.76
N GLU A 401 -29.96 21.61 14.64
CA GLU A 401 -30.79 20.85 15.59
C GLU A 401 -30.56 19.35 15.39
N ILE A 402 -30.25 18.65 16.48
CA ILE A 402 -30.06 17.20 16.49
C ILE A 402 -31.17 16.57 17.35
N THR A 403 -31.95 15.70 16.73
CA THR A 403 -32.98 14.90 17.41
C THR A 403 -32.52 13.45 17.54
N LYS A 404 -32.61 12.91 18.76
CA LYS A 404 -32.49 11.49 19.07
C LYS A 404 -33.85 10.80 18.88
N PHE A 405 -33.87 9.72 18.13
CA PHE A 405 -34.99 8.81 17.92
C PHE A 405 -34.68 7.49 18.63
N VAL A 406 -35.70 6.77 19.09
CA VAL A 406 -35.60 5.45 19.73
C VAL A 406 -36.35 4.41 18.92
N CYS A 407 -35.83 3.18 18.80
CA CYS A 407 -36.50 2.07 18.15
C CYS A 407 -37.75 1.72 18.98
N SER A 408 -38.90 1.62 18.32
CA SER A 408 -40.18 1.24 18.92
C SER A 408 -40.17 -0.15 19.58
N ARG A 409 -39.17 -0.96 19.25
CA ARG A 409 -38.96 -2.33 19.75
C ARG A 409 -37.88 -2.44 20.83
N PHE A 410 -37.30 -1.31 21.24
CA PHE A 410 -36.35 -1.26 22.34
C PHE A 410 -37.04 -1.51 23.69
N ASN A 411 -36.38 -2.30 24.55
CA ASN A 411 -36.83 -2.55 25.91
C ASN A 411 -35.66 -2.44 26.90
N ASP A 412 -35.85 -1.71 27.99
CA ASP A 412 -34.81 -1.51 29.03
C ASP A 412 -34.38 -2.82 29.73
N ASN A 413 -35.15 -3.90 29.59
CA ASN A 413 -34.76 -5.22 30.08
C ASN A 413 -34.01 -6.03 29.01
N ALA A 414 -32.70 -6.23 29.21
CA ALA A 414 -31.80 -6.94 28.29
C ALA A 414 -32.23 -8.38 27.90
N SER A 415 -33.11 -9.03 28.67
CA SER A 415 -33.63 -10.35 28.34
C SER A 415 -34.80 -10.34 27.34
N LEU A 416 -35.39 -9.17 27.12
CA LEU A 416 -36.54 -8.91 26.25
C LEU A 416 -36.25 -7.87 25.18
N ASP A 417 -35.05 -7.28 25.20
CA ASP A 417 -34.61 -6.32 24.20
C ASP A 417 -34.38 -7.04 22.87
N THR A 418 -35.10 -6.58 21.84
CA THR A 418 -34.96 -7.09 20.47
C THR A 418 -34.03 -6.21 19.63
N CYS A 419 -33.51 -5.15 20.25
CA CYS A 419 -32.72 -4.11 19.65
C CYS A 419 -31.27 -4.20 20.19
N ASP A 420 -30.55 -5.26 19.85
CA ASP A 420 -29.18 -5.61 20.29
C ASP A 420 -28.14 -4.46 20.20
N GLY A 421 -28.22 -3.47 21.10
CA GLY A 421 -27.18 -2.48 21.39
C GLY A 421 -27.39 -1.04 20.89
N TYR A 422 -28.24 -0.75 19.89
CA TYR A 422 -28.46 0.62 19.37
C TYR A 422 -29.93 0.97 19.23
N PRO A 423 -30.64 1.09 20.35
CA PRO A 423 -32.02 1.52 20.33
C PRO A 423 -32.17 2.96 19.88
N TYR A 424 -31.11 3.78 19.86
CA TYR A 424 -31.23 5.18 19.51
C TYR A 424 -30.46 5.55 18.24
N MET A 425 -31.02 6.45 17.44
CA MET A 425 -30.33 7.12 16.34
C MET A 425 -30.45 8.64 16.51
N GLU A 426 -29.42 9.40 16.14
CA GLU A 426 -29.48 10.87 16.09
C GLU A 426 -29.48 11.35 14.65
N LYS A 427 -30.35 12.30 14.33
CA LYS A 427 -30.44 12.91 13.01
C LYS A 427 -30.51 14.43 13.16
N GLU A 428 -29.86 15.10 12.21
CA GLU A 428 -30.11 16.52 11.98
C GLU A 428 -31.56 16.69 11.52
N THR A 429 -32.35 17.42 12.30
CA THR A 429 -33.77 17.68 12.02
C THR A 429 -34.03 19.10 11.56
N ALA A 430 -33.10 20.02 11.80
CA ALA A 430 -33.12 21.37 11.23
C ALA A 430 -31.68 21.90 11.09
N PRO A 431 -31.38 22.69 10.04
CA PRO A 431 -30.06 23.29 9.85
C PRO A 431 -29.73 24.34 10.93
N ALA A 432 -28.46 24.72 11.02
CA ALA A 432 -28.04 25.81 11.91
C ALA A 432 -28.78 27.11 11.55
N LEU A 433 -29.14 27.91 12.57
CA LEU A 433 -29.96 29.11 12.41
C LEU A 433 -29.23 30.25 11.66
N GLY A 434 -27.91 30.15 11.51
CA GLY A 434 -27.05 31.21 10.98
C GLY A 434 -26.93 32.40 11.93
N HIS A 435 -25.96 33.27 11.65
CA HIS A 435 -25.78 34.51 12.39
C HIS A 435 -26.72 35.61 11.88
N ASP A 436 -27.35 36.34 12.81
CA ASP A 436 -28.21 37.48 12.53
C ASP A 436 -27.48 38.78 12.90
N TRP A 437 -26.85 39.42 11.91
CA TRP A 437 -25.86 40.48 12.12
C TRP A 437 -26.49 41.87 12.28
N LYS A 438 -26.16 42.57 13.37
CA LYS A 438 -26.37 44.02 13.54
C LYS A 438 -25.10 44.78 13.23
N ASP A 439 -25.19 45.89 12.51
CA ASP A 439 -24.07 46.82 12.40
C ASP A 439 -23.92 47.65 13.70
N ASN A 440 -22.69 47.77 14.20
CA ASN A 440 -22.39 48.55 15.39
C ASN A 440 -22.03 50.00 15.05
N GLY A 441 -21.83 50.34 13.77
CA GLY A 441 -21.52 51.70 13.32
C GLY A 441 -20.07 52.14 13.54
N ASP A 442 -19.22 51.28 14.10
CA ASP A 442 -17.78 51.47 14.31
C ASP A 442 -16.91 50.71 13.28
N GLY A 443 -17.55 50.11 12.27
CA GLY A 443 -16.90 49.24 11.30
C GLY A 443 -16.98 47.74 11.63
N THR A 444 -17.66 47.37 12.72
CA THR A 444 -17.93 45.98 13.11
C THR A 444 -19.43 45.67 13.14
N ALA A 445 -19.78 44.39 13.04
CA ALA A 445 -21.15 43.90 13.20
C ALA A 445 -21.21 42.72 14.17
N THR A 446 -22.20 42.73 15.06
CA THR A 446 -22.41 41.73 16.13
C THR A 446 -23.69 40.96 15.91
N CYS A 447 -23.68 39.65 16.16
CA CYS A 447 -24.86 38.80 16.08
C CYS A 447 -25.86 39.13 17.21
N GLN A 448 -27.14 39.37 16.87
CA GLN A 448 -28.18 39.76 17.83
C GLN A 448 -28.90 38.58 18.50
N ARG A 449 -28.65 37.35 18.06
CA ARG A 449 -29.27 36.17 18.68
C ARG A 449 -28.71 35.97 20.09
N ASP A 450 -29.61 35.86 21.06
CA ASP A 450 -29.26 35.71 22.49
C ASP A 450 -28.22 34.63 22.72
N GLY A 451 -27.15 34.98 23.43
CA GLY A 451 -26.03 34.09 23.76
C GLY A 451 -25.02 33.84 22.63
N CYS A 452 -25.16 34.43 21.44
CA CYS A 452 -24.18 34.29 20.37
C CYS A 452 -22.95 35.18 20.56
N GLY A 453 -23.14 36.50 20.74
CA GLY A 453 -22.06 37.46 21.04
C GLY A 453 -20.97 37.67 19.98
N GLU A 454 -20.95 36.87 18.91
CA GLU A 454 -19.94 36.92 17.84
C GLU A 454 -19.93 38.27 17.12
N THR A 455 -18.73 38.79 16.84
CA THR A 455 -18.50 40.06 16.16
C THR A 455 -17.53 39.89 15.00
N HIS A 456 -17.71 40.64 13.92
CA HIS A 456 -16.75 40.70 12.82
C HIS A 456 -16.58 42.11 12.27
N THR A 457 -15.40 42.44 11.78
CA THR A 457 -15.13 43.69 11.07
C THR A 457 -15.57 43.56 9.62
N HIS A 458 -16.20 44.59 9.06
CA HIS A 458 -16.73 44.53 7.69
C HIS A 458 -15.62 44.41 6.63
N ILE A 459 -15.69 43.37 5.80
CA ILE A 459 -14.78 43.13 4.66
C ILE A 459 -15.52 43.42 3.35
N TRP A 460 -15.35 44.63 2.83
CA TRP A 460 -16.12 45.17 1.71
C TRP A 460 -15.58 44.72 0.34
N LYS A 461 -16.45 44.09 -0.47
CA LYS A 461 -16.16 43.73 -1.87
C LYS A 461 -17.02 44.59 -2.81
N LYS A 462 -16.39 45.16 -3.84
CA LYS A 462 -17.10 45.95 -4.86
C LYS A 462 -18.05 45.06 -5.66
N THR A 463 -19.33 45.43 -5.75
CA THR A 463 -20.39 44.62 -6.36
C THR A 463 -21.05 45.28 -7.57
N GLY A 464 -20.94 46.59 -7.77
CA GLY A 464 -21.43 47.28 -8.98
C GLY A 464 -21.05 48.76 -9.06
N THR A 465 -21.07 49.34 -10.27
CA THR A 465 -20.87 50.78 -10.50
C THR A 465 -21.88 51.32 -11.52
N VAL A 466 -22.60 52.38 -11.16
CA VAL A 466 -23.44 53.21 -12.04
C VAL A 466 -22.69 54.52 -12.33
N ALA A 467 -22.52 54.87 -13.60
CA ALA A 467 -21.79 56.07 -14.04
C ALA A 467 -22.60 57.36 -13.78
N ALA A 468 -21.89 58.49 -13.58
CA ALA A 468 -22.49 59.79 -13.28
C ALA A 468 -22.87 60.58 -14.56
N THR A 469 -23.91 61.42 -14.50
CA THR A 469 -24.34 62.36 -15.57
C THR A 469 -23.99 63.81 -15.19
N CYS A 470 -24.43 64.83 -15.96
CA CYS A 470 -24.12 66.25 -15.65
C CYS A 470 -24.76 66.74 -14.33
N THR A 471 -25.93 66.22 -13.97
CA THR A 471 -26.68 66.56 -12.74
C THR A 471 -26.73 65.41 -11.74
N ASP A 472 -26.73 64.17 -12.21
CA ASP A 472 -26.91 63.01 -11.33
C ASP A 472 -25.57 62.37 -10.98
N THR A 473 -25.34 62.22 -9.68
CA THR A 473 -24.19 61.49 -9.17
C THR A 473 -24.30 60.00 -9.51
N GLY A 474 -23.20 59.40 -9.95
CA GLY A 474 -23.08 57.94 -10.06
C GLY A 474 -22.87 57.31 -8.70
N LYS A 475 -22.85 55.98 -8.61
CA LYS A 475 -22.55 55.27 -7.34
C LYS A 475 -21.75 54.01 -7.58
N THR A 476 -20.88 53.69 -6.64
CA THR A 476 -20.25 52.37 -6.53
C THR A 476 -20.75 51.68 -5.28
N GLU A 477 -21.26 50.47 -5.45
CA GLU A 477 -21.80 49.61 -4.40
C GLU A 477 -20.73 48.61 -3.94
N TYR A 478 -20.61 48.47 -2.61
CA TYR A 478 -19.78 47.46 -1.97
C TYR A 478 -20.64 46.62 -1.04
N THR A 479 -20.44 45.32 -1.05
CA THR A 479 -21.13 44.36 -0.17
C THR A 479 -20.11 43.68 0.73
N CYS A 480 -20.36 43.65 2.04
CA CYS A 480 -19.54 42.93 3.00
C CYS A 480 -19.62 41.42 2.73
N THR A 481 -18.47 40.78 2.59
CA THR A 481 -18.37 39.36 2.22
C THR A 481 -18.79 38.40 3.34
N VAL A 482 -18.94 38.90 4.57
CA VAL A 482 -19.27 38.08 5.75
C VAL A 482 -20.73 38.23 6.17
N CYS A 483 -21.28 39.45 6.21
CA CYS A 483 -22.68 39.68 6.63
C CYS A 483 -23.61 40.17 5.51
N GLY A 484 -23.12 40.41 4.29
CA GLY A 484 -23.95 40.83 3.17
C GLY A 484 -24.45 42.27 3.24
N GLN A 485 -24.10 43.04 4.27
CA GLN A 485 -24.45 44.45 4.33
C GLN A 485 -23.81 45.24 3.19
N THR A 486 -24.49 46.27 2.72
CA THR A 486 -24.04 47.08 1.57
C THR A 486 -23.72 48.49 1.99
N LYS A 487 -22.60 49.03 1.49
CA LYS A 487 -22.31 50.46 1.56
C LYS A 487 -22.07 51.02 0.17
N THR A 488 -22.53 52.24 -0.04
CA THR A 488 -22.41 52.97 -1.31
C THR A 488 -21.45 54.13 -1.16
N THR A 489 -20.53 54.27 -2.11
CA THR A 489 -19.76 55.51 -2.29
C THR A 489 -20.24 56.25 -3.52
N THR A 490 -20.59 57.51 -3.34
CA THR A 490 -21.11 58.38 -4.39
C THR A 490 -19.99 58.81 -5.34
N ILE A 491 -20.19 58.61 -6.64
CA ILE A 491 -19.37 59.20 -7.71
C ILE A 491 -20.00 60.56 -8.02
N LYS A 492 -19.27 61.65 -7.80
CA LYS A 492 -19.80 63.00 -8.04
C LYS A 492 -20.23 63.18 -9.51
N ALA A 493 -21.31 63.93 -9.73
CA ALA A 493 -21.83 64.27 -11.06
C ALA A 493 -20.73 64.93 -11.90
N LEU A 494 -20.74 64.68 -13.23
CA LEU A 494 -19.74 65.17 -14.18
C LEU A 494 -19.69 66.71 -14.26
N GLY A 495 -20.75 67.39 -13.83
CA GLY A 495 -20.84 68.84 -13.78
C GLY A 495 -21.09 69.48 -15.15
N HIS A 496 -21.65 70.68 -15.12
CA HIS A 496 -21.91 71.52 -16.29
C HIS A 496 -20.67 72.34 -16.68
N LYS A 497 -20.47 72.60 -17.99
CA LYS A 497 -19.35 73.39 -18.53
C LYS A 497 -19.84 74.74 -19.09
N TYR A 498 -19.89 75.77 -18.24
CA TYR A 498 -20.46 77.11 -18.53
C TYR A 498 -19.48 78.11 -19.18
N GLU A 499 -19.97 78.93 -20.11
CA GLU A 499 -19.29 80.06 -20.79
C GLU A 499 -20.01 81.41 -20.50
N THR A 500 -19.27 82.52 -20.41
CA THR A 500 -19.76 83.81 -19.89
C THR A 500 -20.54 84.66 -20.90
N VAL A 501 -21.62 85.33 -20.43
CA VAL A 501 -22.53 86.16 -21.25
C VAL A 501 -22.59 87.64 -20.79
N SER A 502 -22.47 88.00 -19.49
CA SER A 502 -22.41 89.42 -18.99
C SER A 502 -21.85 89.58 -17.55
N THR A 503 -21.55 90.79 -17.01
CA THR A 503 -20.90 91.00 -15.66
C THR A 503 -21.18 92.36 -14.93
N ASP A 504 -21.30 92.35 -13.58
CA ASP A 504 -21.45 93.47 -12.58
C ASP A 504 -20.33 93.50 -11.47
N ASP A 505 -19.94 94.65 -10.87
CA ASP A 505 -18.76 94.81 -9.94
C ASP A 505 -19.03 94.80 -8.39
N ALA A 506 -17.97 94.73 -7.52
CA ALA A 506 -18.03 94.43 -6.05
C ALA A 506 -17.86 95.62 -5.04
N THR A 507 -18.37 95.50 -3.79
CA THR A 507 -18.30 96.45 -2.63
C THR A 507 -17.82 95.78 -1.31
N CYS A 508 -17.68 96.49 -0.17
CA CYS A 508 -17.16 95.93 1.12
C CYS A 508 -18.05 94.88 1.80
N THR A 509 -19.33 94.77 1.43
CA THR A 509 -20.23 93.70 1.92
C THR A 509 -20.98 92.95 0.83
N THR A 510 -20.84 93.30 -0.46
CA THR A 510 -21.39 92.51 -1.59
C THR A 510 -20.39 92.26 -2.72
N PRO A 511 -20.33 91.06 -3.32
CA PRO A 511 -19.37 90.74 -4.37
C PRO A 511 -19.84 91.01 -5.82
N LYS A 512 -18.91 90.89 -6.77
CA LYS A 512 -19.08 91.05 -8.24
C LYS A 512 -19.81 89.85 -8.85
N THR A 513 -20.66 90.04 -9.87
CA THR A 513 -21.52 88.97 -10.45
C THR A 513 -21.34 88.80 -11.94
N VAL A 514 -21.09 87.57 -12.42
CA VAL A 514 -20.82 87.21 -13.84
C VAL A 514 -21.84 86.17 -14.32
N HIS A 515 -22.65 86.45 -15.33
CA HIS A 515 -23.68 85.54 -15.87
C HIS A 515 -23.09 84.56 -16.91
N LYS A 516 -23.38 83.24 -16.86
CA LYS A 516 -22.80 82.17 -17.72
C LYS A 516 -23.81 81.10 -18.21
N GLU A 517 -23.51 80.35 -19.28
CA GLU A 517 -24.37 79.32 -19.91
C GLU A 517 -23.60 78.04 -20.37
N CYS A 518 -24.13 76.84 -20.12
CA CYS A 518 -23.44 75.54 -20.26
C CYS A 518 -23.40 75.00 -21.70
N THR A 519 -22.20 74.73 -22.21
CA THR A 519 -21.97 74.18 -23.56
C THR A 519 -22.39 72.72 -23.75
N ARG A 520 -22.63 71.95 -22.66
CA ARG A 520 -22.96 70.51 -22.73
C ARG A 520 -24.45 70.20 -22.63
N CYS A 521 -25.23 71.09 -22.01
CA CYS A 521 -26.66 70.88 -21.80
C CYS A 521 -27.50 72.17 -21.85
N HIS A 522 -26.90 73.31 -22.20
CA HIS A 522 -27.53 74.64 -22.33
C HIS A 522 -28.23 75.20 -21.09
N ASP A 523 -27.90 74.66 -19.93
CA ASP A 523 -28.38 75.20 -18.65
C ASP A 523 -27.73 76.58 -18.38
N LYS A 524 -28.42 77.51 -17.73
CA LYS A 524 -27.95 78.89 -17.46
C LYS A 524 -27.63 79.10 -15.99
N LYS A 525 -26.53 79.78 -15.67
CA LYS A 525 -26.01 79.96 -14.31
C LYS A 525 -25.30 81.30 -14.12
N ASP A 526 -25.61 81.98 -13.03
CA ASP A 526 -24.90 83.18 -12.59
C ASP A 526 -23.77 82.80 -11.63
N GLU A 527 -22.59 83.37 -11.85
CA GLU A 527 -21.40 83.20 -11.03
C GLU A 527 -20.97 84.54 -10.43
N THR A 528 -21.36 84.76 -9.17
CA THR A 528 -20.73 85.75 -8.30
C THR A 528 -19.24 85.43 -8.12
N SER A 529 -18.36 86.31 -8.59
CA SER A 529 -16.91 86.17 -8.50
C SER A 529 -16.29 87.29 -7.69
N GLY A 530 -15.50 86.91 -6.70
CA GLY A 530 -14.96 87.80 -5.68
C GLY A 530 -15.78 87.69 -4.40
N GLU A 531 -15.14 87.98 -3.28
CA GLU A 531 -15.86 88.35 -2.06
C GLU A 531 -16.08 89.85 -2.10
N ALA A 532 -17.06 90.30 -1.32
CA ALA A 532 -17.08 91.68 -0.92
C ALA A 532 -15.67 92.12 -0.48
N LEU A 533 -15.22 93.32 -0.83
CA LEU A 533 -13.84 93.84 -0.76
C LEU A 533 -13.13 93.73 0.62
N GLY A 534 -13.81 93.23 1.64
CA GLY A 534 -13.23 92.63 2.83
C GLY A 534 -12.60 93.64 3.77
N HIS A 535 -12.39 93.18 5.01
CA HIS A 535 -11.71 93.96 6.03
C HIS A 535 -10.20 93.66 6.00
N ASN A 536 -9.36 94.68 5.78
CA ASN A 536 -7.91 94.59 5.62
C ASN A 536 -7.17 94.92 6.93
N TRP A 537 -6.63 93.92 7.66
CA TRP A 537 -6.13 94.08 9.04
C TRP A 537 -4.63 94.42 9.14
N ARG A 538 -4.27 95.41 9.99
CA ARG A 538 -2.89 95.81 10.34
C ARG A 538 -2.56 95.39 11.76
N THR A 539 -1.35 94.88 11.98
CA THR A 539 -0.85 94.46 13.30
C THR A 539 -0.47 95.67 14.15
N SER A 540 -0.89 95.69 15.41
CA SER A 540 -0.49 96.71 16.39
C SER A 540 0.96 96.48 16.86
N SER A 541 1.65 97.56 17.24
CA SER A 541 3.07 97.63 17.60
C SER A 541 3.50 96.81 18.83
N ASP A 542 2.54 96.25 19.56
CA ASP A 542 2.69 95.41 20.76
C ASP A 542 2.59 93.89 20.47
N LYS A 543 2.53 93.49 19.19
CA LYS A 543 2.53 92.10 18.69
C LYS A 543 1.43 91.18 19.24
N ASN A 544 0.41 91.70 19.91
CA ASN A 544 -0.70 90.90 20.46
C ASN A 544 -2.12 91.32 19.98
N SER A 545 -2.28 92.17 18.95
CA SER A 545 -3.59 92.45 18.33
C SER A 545 -3.54 92.86 16.83
N LYS A 546 -4.65 92.70 16.08
CA LYS A 546 -4.80 93.14 14.66
C LYS A 546 -6.09 93.96 14.40
N THR A 547 -6.02 95.07 13.64
CA THR A 547 -7.12 96.05 13.35
C THR A 547 -7.38 96.31 11.85
N CYS A 548 -8.63 96.34 11.36
CA CYS A 548 -8.96 96.57 9.94
C CYS A 548 -8.81 98.05 9.50
N ILE A 549 -8.06 98.32 8.44
CA ILE A 549 -7.78 99.66 7.88
C ILE A 549 -9.00 100.24 7.14
N ARG A 550 -9.85 99.40 6.53
CA ARG A 550 -11.03 99.83 5.75
C ARG A 550 -12.31 100.06 6.58
N CYS A 551 -12.45 99.44 7.77
CA CYS A 551 -13.64 99.59 8.63
C CYS A 551 -13.37 99.77 10.15
N LYS A 552 -12.12 99.65 10.61
CA LYS A 552 -11.61 100.01 11.95
C LYS A 552 -11.86 99.07 13.17
N THR A 553 -12.22 97.79 13.03
CA THR A 553 -12.41 96.82 14.16
C THR A 553 -11.08 96.13 14.64
N THR A 554 -10.93 95.54 15.87
CA THR A 554 -9.65 94.94 16.46
C THR A 554 -9.84 93.70 17.42
N HIS A 555 -8.89 92.71 17.58
CA HIS A 555 -8.88 91.60 18.62
C HIS A 555 -7.46 91.06 19.09
N ILE A 556 -7.33 90.29 20.22
CA ILE A 556 -6.09 89.81 20.95
C ILE A 556 -6.02 88.25 21.17
N HIS A 557 -4.84 87.61 21.30
CA HIS A 557 -4.62 86.13 21.42
C HIS A 557 -4.68 85.50 22.84
N THR A 558 -5.36 84.36 22.99
CA THR A 558 -5.52 83.55 24.24
C THR A 558 -5.24 82.04 24.01
N TRP A 559 -4.41 81.39 24.83
CA TRP A 559 -3.96 79.97 24.66
C TRP A 559 -4.61 79.03 25.69
N ASP A 560 -4.90 77.78 25.33
CA ASP A 560 -5.50 76.78 26.21
C ASP A 560 -4.52 76.15 27.23
N GLU A 561 -5.01 75.33 28.17
CA GLU A 561 -4.20 74.72 29.26
C GLU A 561 -3.34 73.51 28.81
N GLY A 562 -3.41 73.13 27.54
CA GLY A 562 -2.62 72.06 26.92
C GLY A 562 -2.94 70.63 27.37
N LYS A 563 -3.16 69.73 26.39
CA LYS A 563 -3.51 68.31 26.63
C LYS A 563 -2.33 67.37 26.40
N TYR A 564 -2.25 66.29 27.17
CA TYR A 564 -1.29 65.20 26.93
C TYR A 564 -1.62 64.55 25.59
N SER A 565 -0.65 64.50 24.69
CA SER A 565 -0.78 63.74 23.45
C SER A 565 -0.22 62.32 23.57
N VAL A 566 0.64 62.07 24.57
CA VAL A 566 1.12 60.74 25.02
C VAL A 566 1.41 60.80 26.52
N GLU A 567 0.85 59.90 27.34
CA GLU A 567 1.10 59.82 28.80
C GLU A 567 2.36 58.96 29.13
N PRO A 568 3.18 59.33 30.14
CA PRO A 568 4.37 58.56 30.54
C PRO A 568 4.06 57.35 31.44
N THR A 569 4.82 56.26 31.31
CA THR A 569 4.71 55.02 32.12
C THR A 569 6.02 54.68 32.86
N CYS A 570 6.07 53.57 33.64
CA CYS A 570 7.27 53.14 34.37
C CYS A 570 8.49 52.88 33.46
N LYS A 571 8.31 52.69 32.15
CA LYS A 571 9.40 52.48 31.18
C LYS A 571 9.51 53.57 30.08
N ASP A 572 8.43 54.28 29.70
CA ASP A 572 8.42 55.21 28.54
C ASP A 572 7.97 56.68 28.86
N ALA A 573 8.45 57.66 28.07
CA ALA A 573 8.29 59.12 28.26
C ALA A 573 7.13 59.74 27.44
N GLY A 574 6.46 60.79 27.93
CA GLY A 574 5.24 61.42 27.34
C GLY A 574 5.40 62.84 26.71
N LYS A 575 4.33 63.45 26.17
CA LYS A 575 4.33 64.79 25.48
C LYS A 575 3.02 65.59 25.67
N LYS A 576 3.07 66.94 25.64
CA LYS A 576 1.93 67.89 25.78
C LYS A 576 1.86 68.97 24.67
N LEU A 577 0.66 69.29 24.16
CA LEU A 577 0.37 70.25 23.06
C LEU A 577 -0.59 71.38 23.51
N PHE A 578 -0.34 72.63 23.11
CA PHE A 578 -1.14 73.84 23.41
C PHE A 578 -1.61 74.57 22.13
N THR A 579 -2.84 75.10 22.12
CA THR A 579 -3.49 75.76 20.94
C THR A 579 -4.15 77.10 21.33
N CYS A 580 -4.06 78.13 20.47
CA CYS A 580 -4.78 79.41 20.66
C CYS A 580 -6.23 79.27 20.18
N THR A 581 -7.19 79.56 21.05
CA THR A 581 -8.62 79.27 20.83
C THR A 581 -9.30 80.19 19.82
N ASP A 582 -8.72 81.33 19.47
CA ASP A 582 -9.38 82.33 18.60
C ASP A 582 -8.74 82.50 17.21
N CYS A 583 -7.51 82.00 16.99
CA CYS A 583 -6.84 82.11 15.68
C CYS A 583 -6.14 80.83 15.19
N GLY A 584 -6.05 79.77 16.00
CA GLY A 584 -5.64 78.43 15.57
C GLY A 584 -4.13 78.11 15.56
N ASP A 585 -3.25 78.97 16.06
CA ASP A 585 -1.81 78.67 16.17
C ASP A 585 -1.50 77.64 17.30
N THR A 586 -0.40 76.86 17.22
CA THR A 586 -0.06 75.75 18.17
C THR A 586 1.42 75.67 18.62
N LYS A 587 1.70 75.07 19.81
CA LYS A 587 3.06 74.74 20.33
C LYS A 587 3.15 73.45 21.18
N THR A 588 4.28 72.69 21.18
CA THR A 588 4.44 71.36 21.86
C THR A 588 5.67 71.26 22.80
N VAL A 589 5.59 70.50 23.92
CA VAL A 589 6.66 70.26 24.93
C VAL A 589 6.72 68.78 25.40
N ALA A 590 7.91 68.22 25.71
CA ALA A 590 8.14 66.79 26.08
C ALA A 590 8.33 66.52 27.60
N VAL A 591 7.95 65.33 28.09
CA VAL A 591 7.91 64.90 29.53
C VAL A 591 8.56 63.49 29.72
N LYS A 592 9.41 63.26 30.74
CA LYS A 592 10.21 62.01 30.95
C LYS A 592 9.43 60.82 31.58
N SER A 593 9.98 59.59 31.50
CA SER A 593 9.40 58.34 32.05
C SER A 593 9.55 58.16 33.58
N LEU A 594 8.74 57.29 34.21
CA LEU A 594 8.50 57.28 35.67
C LEU A 594 9.32 56.26 36.53
N GLY A 595 9.99 55.26 35.94
CA GLY A 595 10.87 54.28 36.65
C GLY A 595 10.18 53.25 37.57
N HIS A 596 10.91 52.19 37.97
CA HIS A 596 10.44 51.15 38.92
C HIS A 596 10.92 51.37 40.36
N ASP A 597 10.13 50.94 41.35
CA ASP A 597 10.36 51.09 42.81
C ASP A 597 10.10 49.76 43.55
N TYR A 598 11.14 48.91 43.65
CA TYR A 598 11.09 47.56 44.24
C TYR A 598 11.34 47.55 45.76
N GLN A 599 10.52 46.82 46.51
CA GLN A 599 10.54 46.70 47.98
C GLN A 599 10.64 45.21 48.40
N LEU A 600 11.40 44.89 49.47
CA LEU A 600 11.61 43.51 49.96
C LEU A 600 10.32 42.94 50.58
N VAL A 601 9.97 41.70 50.23
CA VAL A 601 8.73 41.04 50.64
C VAL A 601 8.96 39.85 51.58
N ARG A 602 10.00 39.01 51.38
CA ARG A 602 10.33 37.87 52.28
C ARG A 602 11.77 37.35 52.08
N THR A 603 12.32 36.67 53.09
CA THR A 603 13.58 35.92 53.05
C THR A 603 13.39 34.45 53.48
N ASP A 604 13.96 33.50 52.75
CA ASP A 604 14.01 32.06 53.08
C ASP A 604 15.43 31.66 53.62
N PRO A 605 15.58 30.83 54.69
CA PRO A 605 16.86 30.57 55.38
C PRO A 605 17.80 29.53 54.72
N ALA A 606 19.11 29.55 55.07
CA ALA A 606 20.17 28.69 54.52
C ALA A 606 20.17 27.22 55.00
N THR A 607 20.68 26.29 54.18
CA THR A 607 20.78 24.84 54.46
C THR A 607 22.24 24.31 54.43
N CYS A 608 22.47 23.00 54.60
CA CYS A 608 23.82 22.39 54.54
C CYS A 608 24.50 22.55 53.18
N THR A 609 23.75 22.83 52.10
CA THR A 609 24.29 22.94 50.72
C THR A 609 23.84 24.18 49.95
N THR A 610 22.96 25.03 50.49
CA THR A 610 22.48 26.26 49.82
C THR A 610 22.41 27.48 50.76
N PRO A 611 22.71 28.72 50.30
CA PRO A 611 22.54 29.98 51.07
C PRO A 611 21.06 30.40 51.26
N ALA A 612 20.81 31.47 52.02
CA ALA A 612 19.50 32.11 52.17
C ALA A 612 19.12 33.01 50.96
N ILE A 613 17.82 33.20 50.66
CA ILE A 613 17.33 33.96 49.46
C ILE A 613 16.31 35.04 49.86
N ASN A 614 16.46 36.27 49.34
CA ASN A 614 15.59 37.44 49.50
C ASN A 614 14.70 37.70 48.26
N HIS A 615 13.41 38.00 48.45
CA HIS A 615 12.42 38.26 47.38
C HIS A 615 11.90 39.71 47.40
N TYR A 616 11.96 40.47 46.28
CA TYR A 616 11.53 41.90 46.16
C TYR A 616 10.38 42.09 45.14
N ALA A 617 9.50 43.09 45.32
CA ALA A 617 8.37 43.42 44.43
C ALA A 617 8.16 44.95 44.21
N CYS A 618 7.84 45.39 42.99
CA CYS A 618 7.63 46.80 42.63
C CYS A 618 6.23 47.30 43.00
N SER A 619 6.17 48.33 43.85
CA SER A 619 4.93 48.86 44.45
C SER A 619 3.92 49.47 43.46
N ARG A 620 4.35 49.76 42.22
CA ARG A 620 3.53 50.43 41.18
C ARG A 620 3.09 49.56 40.01
N CYS A 621 3.78 48.45 39.74
CA CYS A 621 3.49 47.60 38.57
C CYS A 621 3.49 46.10 38.86
N GLY A 622 3.86 45.68 40.07
CA GLY A 622 3.79 44.28 40.51
C GLY A 622 4.89 43.34 40.01
N ASP A 623 5.88 43.83 39.26
CA ASP A 623 7.04 43.02 38.87
C ASP A 623 7.82 42.56 40.13
N THR A 624 8.34 41.33 40.14
CA THR A 624 9.13 40.75 41.27
C THR A 624 10.53 40.29 40.86
N VAL A 625 11.50 40.32 41.79
CA VAL A 625 12.89 39.86 41.58
C VAL A 625 13.47 39.22 42.85
N ASP A 626 14.20 38.10 42.68
CA ASP A 626 14.83 37.35 43.78
C ASP A 626 16.36 37.57 43.78
N GLN A 627 16.98 37.68 44.96
CA GLN A 627 18.43 37.82 45.13
C GLN A 627 18.95 36.97 46.30
N GLU A 628 20.10 36.32 46.09
CA GLU A 628 20.81 35.57 47.13
C GLU A 628 21.34 36.53 48.21
N ASP A 629 21.13 36.18 49.49
CA ASP A 629 21.68 36.91 50.62
C ASP A 629 23.15 36.52 50.82
N LYS A 630 24.06 37.40 50.36
CA LYS A 630 25.50 37.18 50.35
C LYS A 630 26.13 37.15 51.76
N ASP A 631 25.38 37.55 52.80
CA ASP A 631 25.86 37.55 54.18
C ASP A 631 25.55 36.24 54.93
N HIS A 632 24.80 35.29 54.34
CA HIS A 632 24.41 34.01 54.96
C HIS A 632 24.66 32.77 54.05
N PRO A 633 25.92 32.26 53.96
CA PRO A 633 26.29 31.12 53.12
C PRO A 633 25.88 29.74 53.69
N ALA A 634 25.97 28.69 52.86
CA ALA A 634 25.62 27.31 53.21
C ALA A 634 26.41 26.77 54.42
N LEU A 635 25.75 26.02 55.31
CA LEU A 635 26.23 25.71 56.67
C LEU A 635 27.29 24.58 56.79
N GLY A 636 27.64 23.88 55.69
CA GLY A 636 28.67 22.83 55.63
C GLY A 636 28.34 21.51 56.39
N HIS A 637 29.10 20.45 56.08
CA HIS A 637 28.98 19.13 56.73
C HIS A 637 29.91 18.98 57.94
N ASP A 638 29.44 18.30 59.00
CA ASP A 638 30.08 18.15 60.31
C ASP A 638 30.24 16.66 60.66
N TRP A 639 31.40 16.06 60.39
CA TRP A 639 31.60 14.59 60.34
C TRP A 639 32.03 14.00 61.70
N LYS A 640 31.34 12.94 62.16
CA LYS A 640 31.69 12.13 63.33
C LYS A 640 32.02 10.69 62.94
N LYS A 641 33.06 10.11 63.54
CA LYS A 641 33.50 8.72 63.33
C LYS A 641 32.59 7.74 64.09
N ASN A 642 32.17 6.67 63.42
CA ASN A 642 31.42 5.57 64.03
C ASN A 642 32.37 4.41 64.36
N ASP A 643 31.92 3.53 65.27
CA ASP A 643 32.70 2.38 65.75
C ASP A 643 32.96 1.31 64.67
N ASP A 644 32.25 1.38 63.53
CA ASP A 644 32.40 0.47 62.37
C ASP A 644 33.44 0.94 61.33
N GLY A 645 34.11 2.07 61.55
CA GLY A 645 35.14 2.61 60.67
C GLY A 645 34.65 3.56 59.58
N THR A 646 33.35 3.89 59.54
CA THR A 646 32.79 4.95 58.68
C THR A 646 32.72 6.31 59.39
N VAL A 647 32.63 7.42 58.64
CA VAL A 647 32.37 8.78 59.19
C VAL A 647 31.02 9.33 58.72
N THR A 648 30.15 9.79 59.62
CA THR A 648 28.79 10.34 59.34
C THR A 648 28.66 11.83 59.65
N CYS A 649 28.03 12.63 58.77
CA CYS A 649 27.75 14.04 59.03
C CYS A 649 26.59 14.22 60.04
N GLN A 650 26.87 14.77 61.22
CA GLN A 650 25.92 14.96 62.32
C GLN A 650 24.77 15.94 62.02
N ARG A 651 24.92 16.83 61.03
CA ARG A 651 23.90 17.83 60.66
C ARG A 651 22.88 17.37 59.60
N CYS A 652 23.20 16.33 58.81
CA CYS A 652 22.34 15.88 57.70
C CYS A 652 22.29 14.36 57.46
N GLY A 653 23.18 13.56 58.06
CA GLY A 653 23.11 12.09 58.09
C GLY A 653 23.88 11.30 57.01
N GLN A 654 24.75 11.89 56.17
CA GLN A 654 25.51 11.14 55.13
C GLN A 654 26.79 10.42 55.63
N THR A 655 27.33 9.36 54.97
CA THR A 655 28.49 8.47 55.38
C THR A 655 29.57 8.11 54.30
N HIS A 656 30.89 7.89 54.63
CA HIS A 656 32.01 7.44 53.70
C HIS A 656 33.21 6.60 54.34
N GLU A 657 34.12 5.95 53.52
CA GLU A 657 35.37 5.15 53.89
C GLU A 657 36.78 5.68 53.38
N HIS A 658 37.95 5.26 53.96
CA HIS A 658 39.35 5.79 53.81
C HIS A 658 40.17 5.51 52.49
N LYS A 659 41.18 6.34 52.15
CA LYS A 659 42.13 6.22 50.99
C LYS A 659 43.63 6.41 51.35
N TRP A 660 44.54 5.50 50.95
CA TRP A 660 45.98 5.45 51.33
C TRP A 660 46.99 5.75 50.18
N ASN A 661 48.09 6.47 50.49
CA ASN A 661 49.25 6.77 49.64
C ASN A 661 50.49 5.98 50.09
N THR A 662 51.47 5.68 49.21
CA THR A 662 52.60 4.76 49.54
C THR A 662 53.97 5.32 49.13
N GLU A 663 55.01 5.11 49.94
CA GLU A 663 56.42 5.50 49.71
C GLU A 663 57.40 4.31 49.90
N VAL A 664 58.41 4.17 49.04
CA VAL A 664 59.41 3.08 49.10
C VAL A 664 60.63 3.53 49.92
N ILE A 665 60.96 2.79 50.97
CA ILE A 665 62.07 3.12 51.89
C ILE A 665 63.38 2.47 51.42
N SER A 666 63.34 1.23 50.90
CA SER A 666 64.51 0.55 50.31
C SER A 666 64.10 -0.56 49.34
N GLU A 667 64.82 -0.73 48.23
CA GLU A 667 64.44 -1.68 47.17
C GLU A 667 65.05 -3.08 47.34
N ALA A 668 64.26 -4.12 47.07
CA ALA A 668 64.67 -5.52 47.08
C ALA A 668 65.41 -5.92 45.78
N SER A 669 66.39 -6.82 45.86
CA SER A 669 67.14 -7.35 44.71
C SER A 669 66.90 -8.86 44.49
N CYS A 670 67.53 -9.47 43.47
CA CYS A 670 67.38 -10.92 43.19
C CYS A 670 67.88 -11.80 44.34
N THR A 671 68.66 -11.21 45.24
CA THR A 671 69.40 -11.87 46.31
C THR A 671 69.21 -11.21 47.68
N THR A 672 68.42 -10.14 47.81
CA THR A 672 68.18 -9.42 49.09
C THR A 672 66.77 -8.78 49.19
N ASP A 673 66.24 -8.61 50.41
CA ASP A 673 64.87 -8.14 50.72
C ASP A 673 64.78 -6.59 50.89
N GLY A 674 63.60 -5.96 50.70
CA GLY A 674 63.37 -4.49 50.76
C GLY A 674 62.07 -4.06 51.46
N VAL A 675 61.80 -2.75 51.67
CA VAL A 675 60.72 -2.21 52.56
C VAL A 675 59.96 -0.99 51.98
N THR A 676 58.63 -0.92 52.20
CA THR A 676 57.69 0.17 51.79
C THR A 676 56.78 0.64 52.93
N ARG A 677 56.40 1.93 52.97
CA ARG A 677 55.52 2.59 53.97
C ARG A 677 54.25 3.16 53.34
N HIS A 678 53.08 2.95 53.94
CA HIS A 678 51.78 3.47 53.51
C HIS A 678 51.24 4.54 54.47
N THR A 679 50.59 5.60 53.95
CA THR A 679 50.05 6.76 54.70
C THR A 679 48.69 7.22 54.17
N CYS A 680 47.65 7.38 55.02
CA CYS A 680 46.32 7.86 54.59
C CYS A 680 46.31 9.38 54.36
N SER A 681 45.90 9.83 53.17
CA SER A 681 45.90 11.25 52.78
C SER A 681 44.74 12.09 53.35
N ILE A 682 43.85 11.47 54.15
CA ILE A 682 42.72 12.15 54.80
C ILE A 682 42.87 12.15 56.33
N CYS A 683 43.40 11.07 56.93
CA CYS A 683 43.56 10.98 58.40
C CYS A 683 45.01 10.82 58.91
N GLY A 684 46.00 10.62 58.03
CA GLY A 684 47.42 10.65 58.38
C GLY A 684 48.03 9.38 58.99
N ASP A 685 47.26 8.29 59.18
CA ASP A 685 47.79 7.03 59.72
C ASP A 685 48.84 6.38 58.80
N THR A 686 49.80 5.62 59.36
CA THR A 686 50.86 4.92 58.58
C THR A 686 51.16 3.48 59.00
N TYR A 687 51.64 2.62 58.07
CA TYR A 687 52.23 1.30 58.36
C TYR A 687 53.28 0.84 57.32
N ASP A 688 54.22 -0.06 57.70
CA ASP A 688 55.34 -0.55 56.87
C ASP A 688 55.24 -2.03 56.51
N ASP A 689 55.71 -2.41 55.31
CA ASP A 689 55.68 -3.78 54.76
C ASP A 689 57.05 -4.20 54.19
N VAL A 690 57.49 -5.45 54.46
CA VAL A 690 58.82 -6.01 54.06
C VAL A 690 58.66 -7.08 52.96
N VAL A 691 59.41 -6.94 51.85
CA VAL A 691 59.31 -7.77 50.65
C VAL A 691 60.56 -8.66 50.47
N LYS A 692 60.40 -10.00 50.39
CA LYS A 692 61.51 -10.97 50.25
C LYS A 692 61.96 -11.28 48.80
N GLY A 693 63.27 -11.45 48.55
CA GLY A 693 63.92 -11.56 47.23
C GLY A 693 64.09 -12.98 46.64
N GLY A 694 63.92 -13.11 45.31
CA GLY A 694 64.11 -14.32 44.50
C GLY A 694 63.68 -14.14 43.02
N HIS A 695 64.10 -15.01 42.10
CA HIS A 695 63.77 -14.88 40.66
C HIS A 695 62.27 -15.07 40.40
N LYS A 696 61.55 -13.95 40.29
CA LYS A 696 60.12 -13.91 39.99
C LYS A 696 59.91 -13.70 38.49
N TRP A 697 59.48 -14.75 37.80
CA TRP A 697 59.22 -14.71 36.36
C TRP A 697 57.82 -14.17 36.09
N THR A 698 57.74 -13.04 35.41
CA THR A 698 56.48 -12.46 34.98
C THR A 698 56.42 -12.39 33.46
N TYR A 699 55.21 -12.24 32.95
CA TYR A 699 54.97 -12.12 31.53
C TYR A 699 55.41 -10.73 31.05
N LYS A 700 56.31 -10.67 30.05
CA LYS A 700 56.63 -9.42 29.34
C LYS A 700 56.31 -9.58 27.86
N LYS A 701 55.52 -8.63 27.36
CA LYS A 701 55.21 -8.49 25.94
C LYS A 701 56.37 -7.76 25.26
N THR A 702 56.97 -8.37 24.24
CA THR A 702 58.15 -7.83 23.52
C THR A 702 57.82 -7.23 22.16
N GLY A 703 56.56 -7.36 21.72
CA GLY A 703 56.02 -6.79 20.48
C GLY A 703 54.51 -6.98 20.41
N THR A 704 53.88 -6.59 19.31
CA THR A 704 52.41 -6.67 19.15
C THR A 704 51.86 -8.09 19.39
N ASN A 705 52.64 -9.15 19.09
CA ASN A 705 52.25 -10.57 19.25
C ASN A 705 53.30 -11.54 19.84
N THR A 706 54.42 -11.05 20.39
CA THR A 706 55.47 -11.91 21.00
C THR A 706 55.63 -11.61 22.49
N SER A 707 55.85 -12.64 23.29
CA SER A 707 56.05 -12.52 24.74
C SER A 707 57.07 -13.52 25.26
N VAL A 708 57.73 -13.14 26.34
CA VAL A 708 58.74 -13.95 27.04
C VAL A 708 58.47 -13.92 28.54
N CYS A 709 58.94 -14.94 29.26
CA CYS A 709 59.10 -14.88 30.70
C CYS A 709 60.25 -13.92 31.01
N LEU A 710 59.96 -12.77 31.63
CA LEU A 710 60.94 -11.82 32.14
C LEU A 710 61.08 -12.02 33.65
N CYS A 711 62.29 -12.16 34.14
CA CYS A 711 62.51 -12.02 35.57
C CYS A 711 62.38 -10.55 35.96
N THR A 712 61.41 -10.20 36.80
CA THR A 712 61.17 -8.80 37.22
C THR A 712 62.29 -8.19 38.05
N VAL A 713 63.27 -9.01 38.42
CA VAL A 713 64.31 -8.61 39.37
C VAL A 713 65.69 -8.47 38.70
N CYS A 714 66.05 -9.33 37.72
CA CYS A 714 67.33 -9.20 36.97
C CYS A 714 67.16 -8.81 35.49
N GLY A 715 65.93 -8.73 34.99
CA GLY A 715 65.67 -8.34 33.59
C GLY A 715 66.01 -9.39 32.53
N LYS A 716 66.48 -10.59 32.89
CA LYS A 716 66.72 -11.69 31.94
C LYS A 716 65.41 -12.26 31.39
N THR A 717 65.42 -12.68 30.12
CA THR A 717 64.26 -13.22 29.41
C THR A 717 64.47 -14.68 29.00
N LYS A 718 63.37 -15.46 28.96
CA LYS A 718 63.33 -16.79 28.35
C LYS A 718 61.99 -17.08 27.67
N GLU A 719 61.97 -18.02 26.73
CA GLU A 719 60.74 -18.46 26.08
C GLU A 719 59.79 -19.15 27.07
N HIS A 720 58.49 -19.09 26.78
CA HIS A 720 57.48 -19.72 27.61
C HIS A 720 57.43 -21.23 27.36
N ASP A 721 57.60 -22.03 28.42
CA ASP A 721 57.38 -23.48 28.37
C ASP A 721 55.90 -23.82 28.67
N PHE A 722 55.10 -24.08 27.63
CA PHE A 722 53.67 -24.43 27.71
C PHE A 722 53.42 -25.94 27.65
N SER A 723 54.21 -26.72 28.40
CA SER A 723 54.10 -28.17 28.45
C SER A 723 52.94 -28.71 29.32
N ILE A 724 52.26 -27.86 30.10
CA ILE A 724 51.19 -28.30 31.02
C ILE A 724 49.82 -28.07 30.38
N PHE A 725 49.24 -29.11 29.79
CA PHE A 725 47.93 -29.05 29.13
C PHE A 725 46.78 -29.29 30.11
N SER A 726 45.68 -28.56 29.94
CA SER A 726 44.49 -28.70 30.79
C SER A 726 43.71 -29.98 30.49
N ASP A 727 43.30 -30.66 31.55
CA ASP A 727 42.45 -31.85 31.53
C ASP A 727 40.94 -31.51 31.53
N LYS A 728 40.58 -30.28 31.89
CA LYS A 728 39.19 -29.81 31.98
C LYS A 728 38.53 -29.71 30.60
N GLU A 729 37.36 -30.33 30.46
CA GLU A 729 36.64 -30.33 29.19
C GLU A 729 36.14 -28.95 28.77
N SER A 730 35.85 -28.06 29.74
CA SER A 730 35.53 -26.66 29.49
C SER A 730 36.69 -25.84 28.89
N GLU A 731 37.90 -26.40 28.85
CA GLU A 731 39.13 -25.75 28.39
C GLU A 731 39.72 -26.46 27.16
N LYS A 732 38.88 -27.20 26.45
CA LYS A 732 39.13 -27.78 25.13
C LYS A 732 38.11 -27.19 24.15
N LYS A 733 38.57 -26.82 22.96
CA LYS A 733 37.76 -26.37 21.84
C LYS A 733 37.79 -27.42 20.74
N ASP A 734 36.63 -27.70 20.19
CA ASP A 734 36.48 -28.67 19.12
C ASP A 734 37.12 -28.18 17.81
N PRO A 735 37.64 -29.10 16.98
CA PRO A 735 38.12 -28.77 15.65
C PRO A 735 37.00 -28.19 14.79
N THR A 736 37.35 -27.21 13.97
CA THR A 736 36.45 -26.55 13.02
C THR A 736 36.75 -27.02 11.60
N CYS A 737 36.00 -26.53 10.61
CA CYS A 737 36.19 -26.91 9.20
C CYS A 737 37.61 -26.61 8.69
N THR A 738 38.26 -25.56 9.19
CA THR A 738 39.57 -25.10 8.68
C THR A 738 40.68 -25.09 9.73
N LYS A 739 40.37 -25.26 11.02
CA LYS A 739 41.35 -25.23 12.11
C LYS A 739 41.22 -26.45 13.01
N ALA A 740 42.36 -27.02 13.41
CA ALA A 740 42.43 -28.10 14.38
C ALA A 740 41.84 -27.68 15.74
N GLY A 741 41.47 -28.66 16.57
CA GLY A 741 40.98 -28.42 17.93
C GLY A 741 42.05 -27.73 18.77
N MET A 742 41.64 -27.01 19.81
CA MET A 742 42.58 -26.29 20.70
C MET A 742 42.40 -26.72 22.14
N VAL A 743 43.47 -26.66 22.92
CA VAL A 743 43.46 -26.90 24.37
C VAL A 743 44.22 -25.79 25.09
N VAL A 744 43.79 -25.44 26.30
CA VAL A 744 44.55 -24.49 27.12
C VAL A 744 45.80 -25.17 27.67
N ALA A 745 46.97 -24.61 27.36
CA ALA A 745 48.23 -24.95 27.95
C ALA A 745 48.69 -23.84 28.91
N THR A 746 49.27 -24.24 30.03
CA THR A 746 49.78 -23.35 31.08
C THR A 746 51.30 -23.38 31.07
N CYS A 747 51.91 -22.20 31.15
CA CYS A 747 53.34 -22.06 31.22
C CYS A 747 53.84 -22.47 32.60
N ALA A 748 54.78 -23.42 32.65
CA ALA A 748 55.31 -23.96 33.90
C ALA A 748 56.04 -22.91 34.75
N ASP A 749 56.56 -21.84 34.14
CA ASP A 749 57.42 -20.85 34.80
C ASP A 749 56.70 -19.59 35.30
N CYS A 750 55.86 -18.99 34.46
CA CYS A 750 55.18 -17.73 34.78
C CYS A 750 53.66 -17.90 34.98
N GLY A 751 53.16 -19.13 34.92
CA GLY A 751 51.73 -19.46 35.11
C GLY A 751 50.79 -18.92 34.04
N ARG A 752 51.32 -18.34 32.95
CA ARG A 752 50.51 -17.78 31.86
C ARG A 752 49.77 -18.91 31.18
N ARG A 753 48.49 -18.72 30.88
CA ARG A 753 47.66 -19.72 30.20
C ARG A 753 47.38 -19.23 28.80
N ARG A 754 47.50 -20.11 27.80
CA ARG A 754 47.14 -19.80 26.41
C ARG A 754 46.51 -21.00 25.73
N TRP A 755 45.73 -20.72 24.70
CA TRP A 755 45.23 -21.75 23.79
C TRP A 755 46.33 -22.17 22.82
N VAL A 756 46.52 -23.48 22.67
CA VAL A 756 47.42 -24.08 21.68
C VAL A 756 46.65 -25.10 20.85
N TYR A 757 47.05 -25.29 19.60
CA TYR A 757 46.41 -26.28 18.72
C TYR A 757 46.82 -27.69 19.15
N ASP A 758 45.84 -28.58 19.22
CA ASP A 758 46.02 -30.00 19.52
C ASP A 758 46.20 -30.76 18.20
N GLU A 759 47.45 -31.12 17.89
CA GLU A 759 47.83 -31.82 16.65
C GLU A 759 47.15 -33.20 16.51
N ASN A 760 46.64 -33.77 17.61
CA ASN A 760 45.89 -35.03 17.56
C ASN A 760 44.40 -34.85 17.17
N ARG A 761 43.95 -33.61 16.93
CA ARG A 761 42.56 -33.27 16.55
C ARG A 761 42.53 -32.37 15.30
N PRO A 762 42.77 -32.91 14.10
CA PRO A 762 42.89 -32.12 12.87
C PRO A 762 41.56 -31.48 12.43
N ALA A 763 41.66 -30.49 11.53
CA ALA A 763 40.50 -29.77 10.97
C ALA A 763 39.54 -30.71 10.20
N LEU A 764 38.24 -30.41 10.28
CA LEU A 764 37.17 -31.31 9.81
C LEU A 764 36.87 -31.24 8.30
N GLY A 765 37.39 -30.24 7.58
CA GLY A 765 37.05 -29.96 6.19
C GLY A 765 35.66 -29.32 6.00
N HIS A 766 35.39 -28.80 4.80
CA HIS A 766 34.09 -28.21 4.47
C HIS A 766 33.09 -29.26 3.97
N ASP A 767 31.83 -29.14 4.40
CA ASP A 767 30.72 -30.02 4.06
C ASP A 767 29.67 -29.22 3.28
N TRP A 768 29.79 -29.21 1.96
CA TRP A 768 29.10 -28.26 1.08
C TRP A 768 27.65 -28.66 0.80
N LYS A 769 26.75 -27.68 0.92
CA LYS A 769 25.36 -27.75 0.46
C LYS A 769 25.12 -26.74 -0.62
N ASP A 770 24.61 -27.24 -1.74
CA ASP A 770 24.09 -26.38 -2.79
C ASP A 770 22.86 -25.59 -2.32
N ASN A 771 22.89 -24.28 -2.55
CA ASN A 771 21.84 -23.35 -2.14
C ASN A 771 20.77 -23.17 -3.22
N GLY A 772 21.01 -23.67 -4.44
CA GLY A 772 20.06 -23.57 -5.55
C GLY A 772 20.04 -22.22 -6.26
N ASP A 773 20.96 -21.31 -5.92
CA ASP A 773 21.18 -19.99 -6.54
C ASP A 773 22.50 -19.92 -7.33
N GLY A 774 23.18 -21.04 -7.52
CA GLY A 774 24.51 -21.11 -8.14
C GLY A 774 25.67 -21.07 -7.14
N THR A 775 25.38 -21.04 -5.84
CA THR A 775 26.37 -21.12 -4.76
C THR A 775 26.18 -22.36 -3.88
N ALA A 776 27.23 -22.76 -3.19
CA ALA A 776 27.14 -23.74 -2.10
C ALA A 776 27.79 -23.22 -0.82
N THR A 777 27.09 -23.37 0.30
CA THR A 777 27.57 -23.03 1.66
C THR A 777 27.84 -24.28 2.47
N CYS A 778 28.85 -24.22 3.33
CA CYS A 778 29.16 -25.30 4.25
C CYS A 778 28.04 -25.46 5.31
N GLN A 779 27.48 -26.66 5.46
CA GLN A 779 26.37 -26.95 6.40
C GLN A 779 26.79 -26.99 7.87
N ARG A 780 28.09 -27.05 8.15
CA ARG A 780 28.59 -27.14 9.53
C ARG A 780 28.34 -25.80 10.22
N GLU A 781 27.59 -25.86 11.31
CA GLU A 781 27.13 -24.73 12.10
C GLU A 781 28.30 -23.76 12.41
N GLY A 782 28.13 -22.48 12.07
CA GLY A 782 29.16 -21.44 12.27
C GLY A 782 30.30 -21.37 11.24
N CYS A 783 30.29 -22.19 10.17
CA CYS A 783 31.35 -22.13 9.15
C CYS A 783 31.23 -20.94 8.18
N GLY A 784 30.00 -20.58 7.76
CA GLY A 784 29.69 -19.41 6.93
C GLY A 784 30.26 -19.35 5.50
N LYS A 785 31.32 -20.11 5.18
CA LYS A 785 31.94 -20.11 3.85
C LYS A 785 30.98 -20.58 2.77
N SER A 786 31.03 -19.88 1.64
CA SER A 786 30.34 -20.19 0.39
C SER A 786 31.32 -20.21 -0.78
N HIS A 787 30.97 -20.89 -1.86
CA HIS A 787 31.61 -20.73 -3.17
C HIS A 787 30.55 -20.76 -4.26
N THR A 788 30.86 -20.17 -5.41
CA THR A 788 30.06 -20.27 -6.63
C THR A 788 30.46 -21.52 -7.42
N HIS A 789 29.49 -22.21 -8.01
CA HIS A 789 29.78 -23.43 -8.77
C HIS A 789 30.49 -23.11 -10.08
N THR A 790 31.77 -23.49 -10.17
CA THR A 790 32.51 -23.48 -11.43
C THR A 790 32.40 -24.87 -12.03
N LEU A 791 31.84 -24.98 -13.24
CA LEU A 791 31.47 -26.25 -13.87
C LEU A 791 32.51 -26.68 -14.92
N ASP A 792 32.68 -27.99 -15.08
CA ASP A 792 33.47 -28.57 -16.18
C ASP A 792 32.79 -28.40 -17.56
N GLU A 793 33.39 -28.94 -18.63
CA GLU A 793 32.89 -28.81 -20.01
C GLU A 793 31.62 -29.66 -20.31
N GLY A 794 31.21 -30.50 -19.35
CA GLY A 794 30.01 -31.33 -19.38
C GLY A 794 30.01 -32.53 -20.33
N GLU A 795 29.33 -33.59 -19.94
CA GLU A 795 29.24 -34.87 -20.66
C GLU A 795 27.80 -35.21 -21.05
N VAL A 796 27.55 -35.74 -22.24
CA VAL A 796 26.20 -36.17 -22.67
C VAL A 796 25.84 -37.51 -22.02
N THR A 797 24.97 -37.47 -21.01
CA THR A 797 24.60 -38.64 -20.21
C THR A 797 23.32 -39.32 -20.68
N LYS A 798 22.46 -38.64 -21.44
CA LYS A 798 21.28 -39.22 -22.12
C LYS A 798 21.12 -38.61 -23.52
N LYS A 799 21.05 -39.43 -24.57
CA LYS A 799 20.82 -38.93 -25.95
C LYS A 799 19.33 -38.56 -26.15
N PRO A 800 19.01 -37.49 -26.91
CA PRO A 800 17.63 -37.10 -27.21
C PRO A 800 16.94 -38.08 -28.18
N SER A 801 15.60 -38.13 -28.11
CA SER A 801 14.69 -38.86 -29.01
C SER A 801 13.61 -37.91 -29.57
N CYS A 802 12.63 -38.41 -30.35
CA CYS A 802 11.58 -37.58 -30.96
C CYS A 802 10.70 -36.84 -29.95
N GLU A 803 10.41 -37.45 -28.80
CA GLU A 803 9.53 -36.88 -27.76
C GLU A 803 10.28 -36.59 -26.45
N GLU A 804 11.29 -37.40 -26.12
CA GLU A 804 12.08 -37.20 -24.90
C GLU A 804 13.37 -36.43 -25.21
N LYS A 805 13.57 -35.33 -24.49
CA LYS A 805 14.80 -34.56 -24.48
C LYS A 805 16.00 -35.42 -24.02
N GLY A 806 17.16 -35.13 -24.59
CA GLY A 806 18.45 -35.64 -24.13
C GLY A 806 18.95 -34.81 -22.94
N VAL A 807 20.03 -35.24 -22.30
CA VAL A 807 20.59 -34.58 -21.12
C VAL A 807 22.12 -34.55 -21.23
N LYS A 808 22.69 -33.36 -21.09
CA LYS A 808 24.12 -33.12 -20.87
C LYS A 808 24.34 -32.74 -19.40
N THR A 809 25.33 -33.32 -18.72
CA THR A 809 25.58 -33.13 -17.29
C THR A 809 26.96 -32.51 -17.07
N TYR A 810 26.99 -31.39 -16.37
CA TYR A 810 28.18 -30.64 -15.95
C TYR A 810 28.43 -30.87 -14.45
N ARG A 811 29.69 -30.95 -14.02
CA ARG A 811 30.06 -31.18 -12.61
C ARG A 811 30.89 -30.01 -12.07
N CYS A 812 30.73 -29.69 -10.79
CA CYS A 812 31.52 -28.65 -10.13
C CYS A 812 32.98 -29.08 -9.98
N THR A 813 33.92 -28.18 -10.28
CA THR A 813 35.36 -28.44 -10.22
C THR A 813 35.93 -28.28 -8.80
N GLU A 814 35.16 -27.74 -7.85
CA GLU A 814 35.60 -27.49 -6.48
C GLU A 814 35.68 -28.78 -5.64
N THR A 815 36.77 -28.94 -4.89
CA THR A 815 37.10 -30.20 -4.20
C THR A 815 36.07 -30.52 -3.11
N ASN A 816 35.50 -31.74 -3.14
CA ASN A 816 34.39 -32.20 -2.27
C ASN A 816 33.03 -31.50 -2.50
N CYS A 817 32.85 -30.77 -3.60
CA CYS A 817 31.55 -30.24 -4.01
C CYS A 817 30.86 -31.22 -4.99
N ASN A 818 29.75 -31.83 -4.58
CA ASN A 818 29.03 -32.83 -5.39
C ASN A 818 27.95 -32.22 -6.31
N TYR A 819 28.03 -30.92 -6.57
CA TYR A 819 27.04 -30.24 -7.40
C TYR A 819 27.18 -30.63 -8.87
N THR A 820 26.05 -30.93 -9.51
CA THR A 820 25.98 -31.22 -10.93
C THR A 820 24.82 -30.46 -11.54
N LYS A 821 25.07 -29.78 -12.66
CA LYS A 821 24.05 -29.09 -13.45
C LYS A 821 23.72 -29.92 -14.69
N THR A 822 22.45 -30.07 -15.00
CA THR A 822 22.02 -30.75 -16.23
C THR A 822 21.37 -29.78 -17.17
N GLU A 823 21.69 -29.90 -18.45
CA GLU A 823 21.08 -29.16 -19.54
C GLU A 823 20.33 -30.12 -20.45
N ASP A 824 19.08 -29.77 -20.73
CA ASP A 824 18.22 -30.49 -21.65
C ASP A 824 18.73 -30.28 -23.07
N ILE A 825 19.12 -31.35 -23.75
CA ILE A 825 19.30 -31.35 -25.20
C ILE A 825 17.91 -31.50 -25.81
N ALA A 826 17.50 -30.54 -26.64
CA ALA A 826 16.17 -30.55 -27.25
C ALA A 826 15.86 -31.91 -27.91
N ALA A 827 14.63 -32.39 -27.72
CA ALA A 827 14.12 -33.56 -28.43
C ALA A 827 14.27 -33.31 -29.93
N THR A 828 14.61 -34.35 -30.71
CA THR A 828 14.91 -34.22 -32.13
C THR A 828 13.70 -33.81 -32.97
N GLY A 829 12.51 -33.80 -32.36
CA GLY A 829 11.24 -33.47 -33.00
C GLY A 829 10.73 -34.61 -33.88
N HIS A 830 9.46 -34.51 -34.25
CA HIS A 830 8.85 -35.43 -35.20
C HIS A 830 9.11 -34.95 -36.63
N THR A 831 9.73 -35.79 -37.43
CA THR A 831 9.84 -35.62 -38.88
C THR A 831 8.70 -36.39 -39.53
N TRP A 832 7.66 -35.66 -39.94
CA TRP A 832 6.43 -36.22 -40.51
C TRP A 832 6.62 -36.61 -41.97
N ASP A 833 5.87 -37.62 -42.43
CA ASP A 833 5.67 -37.90 -43.84
C ASP A 833 4.80 -36.84 -44.53
N ASP A 834 4.59 -36.97 -45.84
CA ASP A 834 3.85 -35.98 -46.64
C ASP A 834 2.32 -36.00 -46.39
N GLY A 835 1.87 -36.90 -45.50
CA GLY A 835 0.50 -37.08 -45.07
C GLY A 835 -0.42 -37.70 -46.13
N LYS A 836 -1.37 -38.51 -45.67
CA LYS A 836 -2.35 -39.21 -46.51
C LYS A 836 -3.77 -38.75 -46.18
N ILE A 837 -4.58 -38.45 -47.21
CA ILE A 837 -6.01 -38.17 -47.01
C ILE A 837 -6.71 -39.46 -46.59
N THR A 838 -7.23 -39.48 -45.37
CA THR A 838 -7.91 -40.64 -44.79
C THR A 838 -9.43 -40.51 -44.90
N THR A 839 -9.95 -39.28 -44.95
CA THR A 839 -11.37 -38.99 -45.22
C THR A 839 -11.47 -37.79 -46.18
N LYS A 840 -12.24 -37.90 -47.26
CA LYS A 840 -12.42 -36.78 -48.22
C LYS A 840 -13.47 -35.80 -47.68
N ALA A 841 -13.29 -34.49 -47.93
CA ALA A 841 -14.28 -33.48 -47.61
C ALA A 841 -15.43 -33.47 -48.63
N SER A 842 -16.63 -33.09 -48.19
CA SER A 842 -17.83 -32.87 -49.01
C SER A 842 -18.48 -31.53 -48.63
N CYS A 843 -19.63 -31.20 -49.25
CA CYS A 843 -20.43 -30.05 -48.85
C CYS A 843 -21.35 -30.31 -47.63
N ASP A 844 -21.25 -31.49 -46.98
CA ASP A 844 -22.00 -31.86 -45.77
C ASP A 844 -21.14 -32.42 -44.62
N HIS A 845 -19.85 -32.70 -44.84
CA HIS A 845 -18.88 -33.02 -43.79
C HIS A 845 -17.45 -32.63 -44.16
N THR A 846 -16.62 -32.33 -43.14
CA THR A 846 -15.20 -32.02 -43.31
C THR A 846 -14.37 -33.27 -43.61
N GLY A 847 -13.28 -33.11 -44.37
CA GLY A 847 -12.31 -34.17 -44.65
C GLY A 847 -11.18 -34.22 -43.61
N VAL A 848 -10.34 -35.26 -43.66
CA VAL A 848 -9.20 -35.44 -42.74
C VAL A 848 -7.97 -35.94 -43.50
N LYS A 849 -6.83 -35.29 -43.30
CA LYS A 849 -5.50 -35.72 -43.75
C LYS A 849 -4.64 -36.12 -42.55
N THR A 850 -4.02 -37.29 -42.58
CA THR A 850 -3.24 -37.85 -41.46
C THR A 850 -1.77 -37.94 -41.83
N TYR A 851 -0.89 -37.43 -40.97
CA TYR A 851 0.58 -37.46 -41.12
C TYR A 851 1.19 -38.42 -40.09
N THR A 852 2.21 -39.18 -40.50
CA THR A 852 2.90 -40.18 -39.64
C THR A 852 4.37 -39.81 -39.47
N CYS A 853 4.88 -39.82 -38.24
CA CYS A 853 6.28 -39.53 -37.97
C CYS A 853 7.19 -40.67 -38.47
N LYS A 854 8.15 -40.36 -39.35
CA LYS A 854 9.10 -41.33 -39.94
C LYS A 854 10.00 -42.02 -38.91
N ALA A 855 10.19 -41.41 -37.74
CA ALA A 855 11.13 -41.87 -36.72
C ALA A 855 10.47 -42.65 -35.55
N CYS A 856 9.24 -42.32 -35.15
CA CYS A 856 8.56 -42.97 -34.00
C CYS A 856 7.18 -43.57 -34.30
N GLY A 857 6.59 -43.29 -35.48
CA GLY A 857 5.31 -43.87 -35.90
C GLY A 857 4.05 -43.19 -35.36
N ASP A 858 4.17 -42.13 -34.56
CA ASP A 858 3.01 -41.35 -34.10
C ASP A 858 2.28 -40.68 -35.27
N THR A 859 0.98 -40.42 -35.09
CA THR A 859 0.11 -39.84 -36.12
C THR A 859 -0.55 -38.54 -35.67
N ARG A 860 -0.62 -37.54 -36.55
CA ARG A 860 -1.41 -36.31 -36.34
C ARG A 860 -2.37 -36.07 -37.51
N THR A 861 -3.52 -35.46 -37.24
CA THR A 861 -4.55 -35.20 -38.25
C THR A 861 -4.78 -33.71 -38.48
N GLU A 862 -5.11 -33.36 -39.72
CA GLU A 862 -5.47 -32.02 -40.18
C GLU A 862 -6.83 -32.07 -40.87
N THR A 863 -7.73 -31.16 -40.48
CA THR A 863 -9.10 -31.10 -40.99
C THR A 863 -9.11 -30.34 -42.32
N ILE A 864 -9.67 -30.96 -43.37
CA ILE A 864 -9.91 -30.33 -44.66
C ILE A 864 -11.30 -29.69 -44.61
N ALA A 865 -11.37 -28.39 -44.92
CA ALA A 865 -12.62 -27.63 -44.91
C ALA A 865 -13.68 -28.23 -45.86
N MET A 866 -14.95 -28.03 -45.51
CA MET A 866 -16.09 -28.45 -46.35
C MET A 866 -16.06 -27.73 -47.69
N LEU A 867 -16.47 -28.44 -48.74
CA LEU A 867 -16.54 -27.87 -50.10
C LEU A 867 -17.78 -26.97 -50.21
N GLU A 868 -17.68 -25.88 -50.98
CA GLU A 868 -18.80 -24.95 -51.19
C GLU A 868 -19.96 -25.62 -51.94
N HIS A 869 -21.19 -25.18 -51.64
CA HIS A 869 -22.39 -25.65 -52.33
C HIS A 869 -22.40 -25.21 -53.80
N THR A 870 -22.57 -26.17 -54.70
CA THR A 870 -22.77 -25.92 -56.14
C THR A 870 -24.26 -25.89 -56.44
N TRP A 871 -24.79 -24.68 -56.65
CA TRP A 871 -26.21 -24.42 -56.91
C TRP A 871 -26.59 -24.68 -58.38
N ASP A 872 -27.85 -24.99 -58.65
CA ASP A 872 -28.43 -24.98 -59.99
C ASP A 872 -28.70 -23.57 -60.49
N ASP A 873 -29.17 -23.46 -61.74
CA ASP A 873 -29.32 -22.18 -62.43
C ASP A 873 -30.54 -21.37 -61.94
N GLY A 874 -31.28 -21.87 -60.95
CA GLY A 874 -32.40 -21.20 -60.30
C GLY A 874 -33.68 -21.16 -61.13
N GLN A 875 -34.84 -21.28 -60.48
CA GLN A 875 -36.16 -21.24 -61.11
C GLN A 875 -37.01 -20.10 -60.52
N VAL A 876 -37.61 -19.27 -61.38
CA VAL A 876 -38.58 -18.24 -60.94
C VAL A 876 -39.85 -18.93 -60.48
N THR A 877 -40.13 -18.87 -59.19
CA THR A 877 -41.28 -19.52 -58.57
C THR A 877 -42.48 -18.57 -58.44
N THR A 878 -42.25 -17.26 -58.43
CA THR A 878 -43.31 -16.22 -58.43
C THR A 878 -42.89 -15.04 -59.32
N LYS A 879 -43.74 -14.58 -60.26
CA LYS A 879 -43.41 -13.46 -61.17
C LYS A 879 -43.80 -12.10 -60.55
N PRO A 880 -43.01 -11.02 -60.74
CA PRO A 880 -43.35 -9.67 -60.28
C PRO A 880 -44.48 -9.02 -61.10
N SER A 881 -45.16 -8.03 -60.51
CA SER A 881 -46.21 -7.19 -61.13
C SER A 881 -45.84 -5.69 -61.03
N CYS A 882 -46.70 -4.78 -61.52
CA CYS A 882 -46.43 -3.34 -61.48
C CYS A 882 -46.29 -2.78 -60.05
N THR A 883 -46.80 -3.48 -59.03
CA THR A 883 -46.79 -3.05 -57.63
C THR A 883 -46.28 -4.09 -56.63
N GLU A 884 -46.08 -5.37 -57.02
CA GLU A 884 -45.58 -6.44 -56.14
C GLU A 884 -44.35 -7.17 -56.69
N LYS A 885 -43.41 -7.57 -55.82
CA LYS A 885 -42.15 -8.25 -56.16
C LYS A 885 -42.34 -9.76 -56.41
N GLY A 886 -41.53 -10.35 -57.30
CA GLY A 886 -41.45 -11.79 -57.59
C GLY A 886 -40.32 -12.50 -56.82
N ILE A 887 -40.17 -13.83 -56.98
CA ILE A 887 -39.18 -14.66 -56.24
C ILE A 887 -38.58 -15.75 -57.16
N ARG A 888 -37.26 -15.98 -57.05
CA ARG A 888 -36.48 -17.05 -57.71
C ARG A 888 -35.82 -17.97 -56.67
N THR A 889 -35.86 -19.28 -56.88
CA THR A 889 -35.34 -20.30 -55.94
C THR A 889 -34.24 -21.15 -56.60
N TYR A 890 -33.11 -21.38 -55.92
CA TYR A 890 -31.96 -22.18 -56.35
C TYR A 890 -31.79 -23.42 -55.46
N THR A 891 -31.40 -24.56 -56.03
CA THR A 891 -31.19 -25.84 -55.33
C THR A 891 -29.77 -26.37 -55.51
N CYS A 892 -29.11 -26.78 -54.43
CA CYS A 892 -27.77 -27.36 -54.47
C CYS A 892 -27.78 -28.71 -55.19
N LYS A 893 -26.97 -28.88 -56.24
CA LYS A 893 -26.91 -30.07 -57.08
C LYS A 893 -26.52 -31.32 -56.29
N VAL A 894 -25.73 -31.15 -55.22
CA VAL A 894 -25.14 -32.24 -54.40
C VAL A 894 -26.00 -32.59 -53.19
N CYS A 895 -26.30 -31.65 -52.29
CA CYS A 895 -26.99 -31.93 -51.01
C CYS A 895 -28.48 -31.55 -50.97
N LYS A 896 -29.03 -31.03 -52.07
CA LYS A 896 -30.46 -30.67 -52.24
C LYS A 896 -31.02 -29.55 -51.33
N ALA A 897 -30.17 -28.85 -50.57
CA ALA A 897 -30.57 -27.62 -49.89
C ALA A 897 -31.02 -26.53 -50.90
N THR A 898 -31.95 -25.63 -50.51
CA THR A 898 -32.50 -24.57 -51.39
C THR A 898 -32.29 -23.15 -50.82
N LYS A 899 -32.15 -22.13 -51.67
CA LYS A 899 -32.10 -20.70 -51.31
C LYS A 899 -32.94 -19.83 -52.26
N THR A 900 -33.52 -18.73 -51.80
CA THR A 900 -34.39 -17.83 -52.59
C THR A 900 -33.84 -16.41 -52.74
N GLU A 901 -34.24 -15.72 -53.81
CA GLU A 901 -33.86 -14.34 -54.16
C GLU A 901 -35.08 -13.58 -54.71
N ASP A 902 -35.30 -12.34 -54.26
CA ASP A 902 -36.44 -11.51 -54.66
C ASP A 902 -36.17 -10.82 -56.02
N ILE A 903 -37.23 -10.64 -56.81
CA ILE A 903 -37.23 -9.93 -58.10
C ILE A 903 -38.10 -8.68 -57.96
N GLU A 904 -37.51 -7.50 -58.13
CA GLU A 904 -38.19 -6.21 -57.94
C GLU A 904 -39.42 -6.00 -58.86
N ALA A 905 -40.40 -5.20 -58.39
CA ALA A 905 -41.64 -4.88 -59.11
C ALA A 905 -41.39 -4.02 -60.36
N THR A 906 -42.22 -4.15 -61.40
CA THR A 906 -41.90 -3.64 -62.75
C THR A 906 -42.25 -2.17 -63.02
N GLY A 907 -43.00 -1.49 -62.13
CA GLY A 907 -43.38 -0.06 -62.26
C GLY A 907 -44.41 0.26 -63.36
N HIS A 908 -44.94 1.49 -63.37
CA HIS A 908 -45.94 1.97 -64.34
C HIS A 908 -45.31 2.67 -65.55
N ASP A 909 -45.84 2.41 -66.76
CA ASP A 909 -45.39 2.96 -68.05
C ASP A 909 -46.53 3.74 -68.74
N TYR A 910 -46.58 5.06 -68.51
CA TYR A 910 -47.64 5.97 -68.95
C TYR A 910 -47.42 6.50 -70.38
N LYS A 911 -48.47 6.46 -71.21
CA LYS A 911 -48.50 7.02 -72.58
C LYS A 911 -49.57 8.10 -72.70
N VAL A 912 -49.26 9.19 -73.40
CA VAL A 912 -50.19 10.29 -73.67
C VAL A 912 -51.42 9.77 -74.44
N LYS A 913 -52.61 10.04 -73.93
CA LYS A 913 -53.92 9.70 -74.49
C LYS A 913 -54.54 10.86 -75.28
N ASP A 914 -54.32 12.11 -74.86
CA ASP A 914 -54.89 13.31 -75.52
C ASP A 914 -54.06 14.57 -75.25
N HIS A 915 -53.99 15.51 -76.19
CA HIS A 915 -53.15 16.72 -76.10
C HIS A 915 -53.69 17.88 -76.97
N LYS A 916 -53.70 19.10 -76.42
CA LYS A 916 -54.02 20.37 -77.09
C LYS A 916 -52.94 21.40 -76.80
N ASP A 917 -52.33 21.96 -77.83
CA ASP A 917 -51.32 23.02 -77.71
C ASP A 917 -51.93 24.37 -77.28
N ALA A 918 -51.12 25.19 -76.63
CA ALA A 918 -51.45 26.57 -76.28
C ALA A 918 -51.02 27.54 -77.42
N THR A 919 -51.72 28.67 -77.59
CA THR A 919 -51.39 29.74 -78.56
C THR A 919 -50.88 30.99 -77.85
N CYS A 920 -50.41 32.01 -78.58
CA CYS A 920 -49.89 33.26 -77.98
C CYS A 920 -50.88 33.98 -77.04
N THR A 921 -52.18 33.64 -77.07
CA THR A 921 -53.21 34.23 -76.20
C THR A 921 -54.21 33.22 -75.57
N GLU A 922 -54.08 31.89 -75.78
CA GLU A 922 -54.98 30.87 -75.17
C GLU A 922 -54.26 29.61 -74.62
N ASP A 923 -54.76 29.04 -73.50
CA ASP A 923 -54.24 27.84 -72.80
C ASP A 923 -54.58 26.49 -73.53
N GLY A 924 -53.68 25.49 -73.43
CA GLY A 924 -53.78 24.08 -73.87
C GLY A 924 -53.78 23.03 -72.72
N TYR A 925 -53.66 21.72 -72.99
CA TYR A 925 -53.58 20.62 -71.97
C TYR A 925 -53.07 19.26 -72.51
N THR A 926 -52.72 18.30 -71.64
CA THR A 926 -52.31 16.91 -71.95
C THR A 926 -52.91 15.89 -70.97
N THR A 927 -53.35 14.71 -71.43
CA THR A 927 -53.87 13.58 -70.62
C THR A 927 -53.09 12.30 -70.97
N SER A 928 -52.69 11.47 -69.98
CA SER A 928 -51.86 10.25 -70.18
C SER A 928 -52.37 9.03 -69.41
N VAL A 929 -52.27 7.82 -70.00
CA VAL A 929 -52.73 6.52 -69.47
C VAL A 929 -51.61 5.45 -69.41
N CYS A 930 -51.54 4.66 -68.33
CA CYS A 930 -50.56 3.56 -68.20
C CYS A 930 -50.93 2.37 -69.08
N LYS A 931 -50.02 1.95 -69.97
CA LYS A 931 -50.27 0.87 -70.94
C LYS A 931 -50.44 -0.51 -70.29
N ASN A 932 -49.90 -0.72 -69.10
CA ASN A 932 -49.88 -2.03 -68.45
C ASN A 932 -50.92 -2.22 -67.33
N CYS A 933 -51.53 -1.14 -66.79
CA CYS A 933 -52.55 -1.23 -65.74
C CYS A 933 -53.77 -0.32 -65.93
N GLY A 934 -53.74 0.64 -66.86
CA GLY A 934 -54.92 1.46 -67.23
C GLY A 934 -55.15 2.75 -66.44
N ASP A 935 -54.26 3.14 -65.51
CA ASP A 935 -54.40 4.39 -64.74
C ASP A 935 -54.23 5.67 -65.60
N GLU A 936 -55.07 6.71 -65.42
CA GLU A 936 -55.09 7.97 -66.21
C GLU A 936 -54.78 9.25 -65.39
N LYS A 937 -54.04 10.23 -65.96
CA LYS A 937 -53.79 11.58 -65.38
C LYS A 937 -53.88 12.72 -66.42
N LYS A 938 -54.40 13.91 -66.05
CA LYS A 938 -54.55 15.12 -66.92
C LYS A 938 -53.83 16.37 -66.36
N GLU A 939 -53.15 17.14 -67.21
CA GLU A 939 -52.35 18.34 -66.90
C GLU A 939 -52.67 19.49 -67.88
N THR A 940 -52.76 20.74 -67.42
CA THR A 940 -53.11 21.93 -68.25
C THR A 940 -51.84 22.74 -68.63
N ILE A 941 -51.76 23.26 -69.86
CA ILE A 941 -50.65 24.06 -70.43
C ILE A 941 -51.15 25.49 -70.67
N LYS A 942 -50.43 26.56 -70.29
CA LYS A 942 -50.92 27.95 -70.45
C LYS A 942 -50.50 28.63 -71.77
N ALA A 943 -51.23 29.66 -72.20
CA ALA A 943 -50.98 30.50 -73.38
C ALA A 943 -49.51 30.93 -73.48
N THR A 944 -48.92 30.82 -74.67
CA THR A 944 -47.46 30.83 -74.87
C THR A 944 -46.82 32.21 -74.95
N GLY A 945 -47.60 33.31 -74.97
CA GLY A 945 -47.08 34.67 -75.14
C GLY A 945 -46.33 34.87 -76.47
N HIS A 946 -45.76 36.06 -76.68
CA HIS A 946 -44.95 36.35 -77.87
C HIS A 946 -43.55 35.71 -77.75
N ASP A 947 -43.16 34.91 -78.74
CA ASP A 947 -41.83 34.32 -78.88
C ASP A 947 -40.93 35.24 -79.72
N TRP A 948 -40.30 36.21 -79.06
CA TRP A 948 -39.34 37.13 -79.67
C TRP A 948 -38.09 36.37 -80.14
N ASN A 949 -37.56 36.70 -81.33
CA ASN A 949 -36.25 36.24 -81.76
C ASN A 949 -35.19 36.65 -80.73
N LYS A 950 -33.98 36.11 -80.84
CA LYS A 950 -32.93 36.31 -79.82
C LYS A 950 -32.42 37.76 -79.70
N GLY A 951 -33.03 38.71 -80.42
CA GLY A 951 -32.59 40.09 -80.52
C GLY A 951 -31.31 40.22 -81.33
N GLU A 952 -31.22 41.26 -82.15
CA GLU A 952 -29.97 41.58 -82.85
C GLU A 952 -29.40 42.88 -82.27
N VAL A 953 -28.13 42.82 -81.85
CA VAL A 953 -27.41 43.99 -81.31
C VAL A 953 -27.02 44.86 -82.49
N THR A 954 -27.71 45.98 -82.65
CA THR A 954 -27.41 46.94 -83.72
C THR A 954 -26.28 47.89 -83.33
N THR A 955 -26.06 48.10 -82.02
CA THR A 955 -24.93 48.86 -81.47
C THR A 955 -24.45 48.22 -80.15
N LYS A 956 -23.15 47.89 -80.00
CA LYS A 956 -22.64 47.10 -78.86
C LYS A 956 -22.24 47.99 -77.67
N ALA A 957 -22.74 47.67 -76.47
CA ALA A 957 -22.42 48.38 -75.23
C ALA A 957 -20.97 48.09 -74.75
N THR A 958 -20.35 49.07 -74.07
CA THR A 958 -19.04 48.95 -73.40
C THR A 958 -19.19 49.15 -71.88
N CYS A 959 -18.13 48.98 -71.09
CA CYS A 959 -18.20 49.12 -69.62
C CYS A 959 -18.67 50.50 -69.14
N THR A 960 -18.59 51.53 -69.99
CA THR A 960 -18.95 52.91 -69.65
C THR A 960 -19.93 53.57 -70.63
N GLU A 961 -20.33 52.93 -71.73
CA GLU A 961 -21.29 53.48 -72.72
C GLU A 961 -22.34 52.43 -73.15
N ALA A 962 -23.60 52.86 -73.29
CA ALA A 962 -24.75 52.00 -73.60
C ALA A 962 -24.86 51.63 -75.10
N GLY A 963 -25.39 50.44 -75.38
CA GLY A 963 -25.70 49.89 -76.71
C GLY A 963 -27.20 49.72 -76.94
N VAL A 964 -27.64 49.09 -78.04
CA VAL A 964 -29.08 48.93 -78.39
C VAL A 964 -29.36 47.55 -79.00
N MET A 965 -30.46 46.92 -78.58
CA MET A 965 -30.93 45.61 -79.04
C MET A 965 -32.34 45.66 -79.61
N THR A 966 -32.58 45.01 -80.75
CA THR A 966 -33.90 44.98 -81.41
C THR A 966 -34.43 43.55 -81.53
N TYR A 967 -35.67 43.30 -81.10
CA TYR A 967 -36.32 42.00 -81.05
C TYR A 967 -37.52 41.91 -82.01
N THR A 968 -37.70 40.77 -82.66
CA THR A 968 -38.79 40.49 -83.62
C THR A 968 -39.46 39.15 -83.30
N CYS A 969 -40.77 39.09 -83.05
CA CYS A 969 -41.50 37.86 -82.75
C CYS A 969 -41.41 36.85 -83.90
N ASN A 970 -40.83 35.69 -83.63
CA ASN A 970 -40.63 34.61 -84.60
C ASN A 970 -41.95 34.06 -85.13
N VAL A 971 -43.01 34.13 -84.31
CA VAL A 971 -44.32 33.54 -84.60
C VAL A 971 -45.28 34.55 -85.25
N CYS A 972 -45.43 35.79 -84.72
CA CYS A 972 -46.40 36.78 -85.25
C CYS A 972 -45.79 38.02 -85.95
N LYS A 973 -44.45 38.12 -86.03
CA LYS A 973 -43.67 39.17 -86.74
C LYS A 973 -43.73 40.60 -86.19
N GLU A 974 -44.29 40.83 -85.01
CA GLU A 974 -44.20 42.12 -84.30
C GLU A 974 -42.76 42.45 -83.89
N THR A 975 -42.38 43.73 -83.72
CA THR A 975 -41.00 44.16 -83.33
C THR A 975 -40.96 45.13 -82.15
N LYS A 976 -39.96 45.02 -81.26
CA LYS A 976 -39.65 46.00 -80.18
C LYS A 976 -38.15 46.27 -80.03
N THR A 977 -37.78 47.47 -79.59
CA THR A 977 -36.37 47.90 -79.36
C THR A 977 -36.12 48.21 -77.88
N GLU A 978 -34.94 47.84 -77.37
CA GLU A 978 -34.52 48.08 -75.98
C GLU A 978 -33.08 48.64 -75.94
N GLU A 979 -32.85 49.64 -75.07
CA GLU A 979 -31.54 50.22 -74.79
C GLU A 979 -30.75 49.26 -73.87
N ILE A 980 -29.53 48.92 -74.27
CA ILE A 980 -28.60 48.09 -73.50
C ILE A 980 -27.74 49.03 -72.66
N GLU A 981 -28.06 49.18 -71.39
CA GLU A 981 -27.24 49.97 -70.45
C GLU A 981 -25.76 49.57 -70.49
N ALA A 982 -24.85 50.53 -70.24
CA ALA A 982 -23.42 50.27 -70.15
C ALA A 982 -23.16 49.09 -69.20
N THR A 983 -22.29 48.15 -69.58
CA THR A 983 -22.21 46.83 -68.90
C THR A 983 -21.67 46.88 -67.47
N GLY A 984 -21.33 48.07 -66.94
CA GLY A 984 -21.30 48.38 -65.51
C GLY A 984 -20.42 47.48 -64.65
N HIS A 985 -19.30 47.00 -65.19
CA HIS A 985 -18.43 46.00 -64.58
C HIS A 985 -19.18 44.77 -64.00
N GLN A 986 -20.34 44.41 -64.57
CA GLN A 986 -21.22 43.38 -64.02
C GLN A 986 -20.62 41.98 -64.15
N HIS A 987 -19.83 41.73 -65.20
CA HIS A 987 -19.07 40.50 -65.35
C HIS A 987 -17.79 40.58 -64.54
N THR A 988 -17.88 40.14 -63.30
CA THR A 988 -16.73 40.04 -62.40
C THR A 988 -16.22 38.62 -62.32
N GLU A 989 -14.92 38.49 -62.05
CA GLU A 989 -14.33 37.23 -61.63
C GLU A 989 -13.42 37.46 -60.43
N ILE A 990 -13.32 36.43 -59.60
CA ILE A 990 -12.43 36.44 -58.45
C ILE A 990 -11.12 35.76 -58.87
N ARG A 991 -10.02 36.49 -58.76
CA ARG A 991 -8.65 36.01 -58.99
C ARG A 991 -7.94 35.85 -57.65
N ASP A 992 -6.92 34.99 -57.62
CA ASP A 992 -6.07 34.77 -56.44
C ASP A 992 -6.78 34.24 -55.19
N LYS A 993 -8.00 33.69 -55.34
CA LYS A 993 -8.71 33.02 -54.24
C LYS A 993 -7.94 31.78 -53.77
N LYS A 994 -7.66 31.72 -52.47
CA LYS A 994 -7.01 30.59 -51.80
C LYS A 994 -7.86 30.19 -50.59
N ASP A 995 -8.38 28.98 -50.54
CA ASP A 995 -9.15 28.56 -49.36
C ASP A 995 -8.22 28.37 -48.14
N ALA A 996 -8.69 28.70 -46.94
CA ALA A 996 -7.92 28.53 -45.71
C ALA A 996 -7.81 27.04 -45.35
N THR A 997 -6.62 26.60 -44.94
CA THR A 997 -6.38 25.24 -44.46
C THR A 997 -6.28 25.23 -42.93
N CYS A 998 -6.10 24.06 -42.32
CA CYS A 998 -5.97 23.96 -40.86
C CYS A 998 -4.67 24.60 -40.32
N THR A 999 -3.69 24.90 -41.20
CA THR A 999 -2.38 25.46 -40.84
C THR A 999 -2.05 26.77 -41.57
N GLU A 1000 -2.59 26.99 -42.77
CA GLU A 1000 -2.33 28.20 -43.57
C GLU A 1000 -3.57 29.08 -43.66
N THR A 1001 -3.37 30.40 -43.58
CA THR A 1001 -4.43 31.37 -43.87
C THR A 1001 -4.83 31.31 -45.35
N GLY A 1002 -6.12 31.47 -45.61
CA GLY A 1002 -6.69 31.61 -46.94
C GLY A 1002 -6.86 33.07 -47.32
N TYR A 1003 -7.36 33.30 -48.52
CA TYR A 1003 -7.65 34.59 -49.10
C TYR A 1003 -8.92 34.49 -49.95
N THR A 1004 -9.90 35.37 -49.72
CA THR A 1004 -11.17 35.33 -50.47
C THR A 1004 -11.02 35.64 -51.95
N GLY A 1005 -9.85 36.13 -52.37
CA GLY A 1005 -9.52 36.53 -53.73
C GLY A 1005 -9.98 37.96 -54.06
N ASP A 1006 -9.32 38.54 -55.05
CA ASP A 1006 -9.55 39.88 -55.56
C ASP A 1006 -10.60 39.88 -56.68
N THR A 1007 -11.48 40.87 -56.71
CA THR A 1007 -12.53 40.97 -57.72
C THR A 1007 -12.05 41.81 -58.91
N TYR A 1008 -12.08 41.24 -60.10
CA TYR A 1008 -11.71 41.89 -61.37
C TYR A 1008 -12.89 41.92 -62.33
N CYS A 1009 -12.97 42.93 -63.19
CA CYS A 1009 -13.92 42.93 -64.30
C CYS A 1009 -13.36 42.09 -65.47
N LYS A 1010 -14.09 41.07 -65.92
CA LYS A 1010 -13.70 40.23 -67.07
C LYS A 1010 -13.69 40.99 -68.39
N ASP A 1011 -14.54 42.02 -68.52
CA ASP A 1011 -14.77 42.68 -69.80
C ASP A 1011 -13.68 43.73 -70.13
N CYS A 1012 -13.02 44.30 -69.11
CA CYS A 1012 -11.99 45.33 -69.29
C CYS A 1012 -10.73 45.12 -68.45
N ASP A 1013 -10.63 43.99 -67.73
CA ASP A 1013 -9.48 43.57 -66.91
C ASP A 1013 -9.11 44.48 -65.71
N THR A 1014 -9.98 45.43 -65.37
CA THR A 1014 -9.77 46.38 -64.27
C THR A 1014 -10.05 45.71 -62.91
N LYS A 1015 -9.13 45.86 -61.94
CA LYS A 1015 -9.32 45.44 -60.55
C LYS A 1015 -10.39 46.30 -59.88
N LEU A 1016 -11.43 45.67 -59.33
CA LEU A 1016 -12.59 46.35 -58.73
C LEU A 1016 -12.52 46.43 -57.20
N SER A 1017 -11.96 45.41 -56.53
CA SER A 1017 -11.79 45.41 -55.06
C SER A 1017 -10.81 44.34 -54.57
N ASP A 1018 -10.07 44.61 -53.49
CA ASP A 1018 -9.22 43.61 -52.83
C ASP A 1018 -10.01 42.59 -51.99
N GLY A 1019 -9.52 41.36 -51.95
CA GLY A 1019 -9.98 40.28 -51.08
C GLY A 1019 -9.53 40.42 -49.63
N LYS A 1020 -10.11 39.61 -48.74
CA LYS A 1020 -9.76 39.56 -47.31
C LYS A 1020 -9.05 38.27 -46.96
N GLU A 1021 -8.10 38.36 -46.03
CA GLU A 1021 -7.44 37.19 -45.45
C GLU A 1021 -8.41 36.39 -44.56
N ILE A 1022 -8.42 35.08 -44.76
CA ILE A 1022 -9.24 34.11 -44.02
C ILE A 1022 -8.31 33.42 -43.03
N PRO A 1023 -8.53 33.54 -41.70
CA PRO A 1023 -7.70 32.85 -40.72
C PRO A 1023 -7.71 31.32 -40.91
N ALA A 1024 -6.60 30.66 -40.60
CA ALA A 1024 -6.50 29.20 -40.65
C ALA A 1024 -7.60 28.55 -39.78
N THR A 1025 -8.23 27.50 -40.29
CA THR A 1025 -9.43 26.88 -39.70
C THR A 1025 -9.15 26.08 -38.43
N GLY A 1026 -7.88 25.74 -38.18
CA GLY A 1026 -7.43 24.89 -37.08
C GLY A 1026 -7.86 23.43 -37.23
N HIS A 1027 -7.33 22.54 -36.37
CA HIS A 1027 -7.58 21.10 -36.45
C HIS A 1027 -8.94 20.67 -35.88
N GLN A 1028 -10.05 21.13 -36.48
CA GLN A 1028 -11.41 20.87 -36.01
C GLN A 1028 -11.87 19.44 -36.36
N ASN A 1029 -11.51 18.94 -37.54
CA ASN A 1029 -11.83 17.58 -37.95
C ASN A 1029 -10.75 16.61 -37.44
N LYS A 1030 -11.11 15.83 -36.42
CA LYS A 1030 -10.21 14.88 -35.76
C LYS A 1030 -10.69 13.45 -36.00
N GLU A 1031 -9.76 12.53 -36.16
CA GLU A 1031 -10.03 11.10 -36.22
C GLU A 1031 -9.07 10.33 -35.32
N ILE A 1032 -9.52 9.16 -34.85
CA ILE A 1032 -8.74 8.29 -33.98
C ILE A 1032 -8.27 7.08 -34.81
N ARG A 1033 -6.95 6.92 -34.94
CA ARG A 1033 -6.31 5.80 -35.63
C ARG A 1033 -5.71 4.82 -34.61
N ASP A 1034 -5.44 3.60 -35.06
CA ASP A 1034 -4.74 2.55 -34.28
C ASP A 1034 -5.38 2.10 -32.97
N LYS A 1035 -6.64 2.48 -32.73
CA LYS A 1035 -7.42 2.04 -31.55
C LYS A 1035 -7.52 0.52 -31.52
N LYS A 1036 -7.06 -0.08 -30.43
CA LYS A 1036 -7.12 -1.53 -30.19
C LYS A 1036 -7.85 -1.79 -28.89
N ALA A 1037 -8.90 -2.59 -28.93
CA ALA A 1037 -9.60 -2.98 -27.70
C ALA A 1037 -8.70 -3.91 -26.86
N ALA A 1038 -8.67 -3.69 -25.55
CA ALA A 1038 -7.99 -4.58 -24.63
C ALA A 1038 -8.64 -5.97 -24.65
N THR A 1039 -7.81 -7.02 -24.55
CA THR A 1039 -8.28 -8.41 -24.44
C THR A 1039 -7.96 -8.95 -23.04
N CYS A 1040 -8.38 -10.19 -22.73
CA CYS A 1040 -8.05 -10.81 -21.43
C CYS A 1040 -6.54 -10.92 -21.15
N THR A 1041 -5.69 -10.93 -22.20
CA THR A 1041 -4.24 -11.19 -22.08
C THR A 1041 -3.35 -10.14 -22.72
N LYS A 1042 -3.91 -9.18 -23.49
CA LYS A 1042 -3.16 -8.10 -24.14
C LYS A 1042 -3.79 -6.76 -23.80
N ALA A 1043 -2.95 -5.80 -23.46
CA ALA A 1043 -3.31 -4.40 -23.29
C ALA A 1043 -4.01 -3.86 -24.53
N GLY A 1044 -4.94 -2.94 -24.33
CA GLY A 1044 -5.56 -2.17 -25.40
C GLY A 1044 -4.79 -0.88 -25.65
N TYR A 1045 -5.23 -0.14 -26.66
CA TYR A 1045 -4.71 1.17 -27.00
C TYR A 1045 -5.87 2.09 -27.34
N THR A 1046 -5.94 3.26 -26.71
CA THR A 1046 -7.05 4.21 -26.93
C THR A 1046 -7.06 4.81 -28.34
N GLY A 1047 -5.95 4.66 -29.08
CA GLY A 1047 -5.75 5.19 -30.42
C GLY A 1047 -5.18 6.60 -30.41
N ASP A 1048 -4.44 6.91 -31.45
CA ASP A 1048 -3.83 8.21 -31.72
C ASP A 1048 -4.84 9.15 -32.38
N THR A 1049 -4.89 10.40 -31.93
CA THR A 1049 -5.77 11.42 -32.50
C THR A 1049 -5.03 12.20 -33.57
N TYR A 1050 -5.49 12.09 -34.81
CA TYR A 1050 -4.97 12.79 -35.97
C TYR A 1050 -5.95 13.85 -36.45
N CYS A 1051 -5.44 14.90 -37.09
CA CYS A 1051 -6.27 15.78 -37.90
C CYS A 1051 -6.60 15.06 -39.21
N LYS A 1052 -7.89 14.98 -39.55
CA LYS A 1052 -8.36 14.32 -40.78
C LYS A 1052 -7.97 15.13 -42.03
N ASP A 1053 -7.83 16.45 -41.89
CA ASP A 1053 -7.63 17.36 -43.02
C ASP A 1053 -6.15 17.48 -43.43
N CYS A 1054 -5.19 17.44 -42.49
CA CYS A 1054 -3.74 17.49 -42.80
C CYS A 1054 -2.95 16.23 -42.42
N GLY A 1055 -3.54 15.28 -41.69
CA GLY A 1055 -2.85 14.07 -41.25
C GLY A 1055 -1.87 14.27 -40.10
N GLU A 1056 -1.80 15.45 -39.49
CA GLU A 1056 -0.92 15.76 -38.36
C GLU A 1056 -1.39 15.05 -37.07
N LEU A 1057 -0.44 14.48 -36.32
CA LEU A 1057 -0.71 13.84 -35.03
C LEU A 1057 -0.97 14.92 -33.97
N LEU A 1058 -2.22 15.01 -33.50
CA LEU A 1058 -2.63 16.01 -32.51
C LEU A 1058 -2.41 15.53 -31.09
N LYS A 1059 -2.55 14.22 -30.84
CA LYS A 1059 -2.40 13.64 -29.50
C LYS A 1059 -2.18 12.13 -29.55
N THR A 1060 -1.15 11.66 -28.88
CA THR A 1060 -0.86 10.23 -28.75
C THR A 1060 -1.85 9.53 -27.80
N GLY A 1061 -2.32 8.34 -28.19
CA GLY A 1061 -3.16 7.47 -27.37
C GLY A 1061 -2.40 6.88 -26.18
N LYS A 1062 -3.14 6.39 -25.19
CA LYS A 1062 -2.57 5.71 -24.02
C LYS A 1062 -2.81 4.21 -24.11
N GLU A 1063 -1.84 3.43 -23.64
CA GLU A 1063 -2.05 2.01 -23.38
C GLU A 1063 -3.08 1.84 -22.25
N THR A 1064 -3.96 0.86 -22.43
CA THR A 1064 -4.94 0.46 -21.42
C THR A 1064 -4.64 -0.96 -20.97
N ASP A 1065 -4.77 -1.22 -19.66
CA ASP A 1065 -4.44 -2.52 -19.11
C ASP A 1065 -5.27 -3.65 -19.75
N ALA A 1066 -4.67 -4.84 -19.82
CA ALA A 1066 -5.37 -6.04 -20.23
C ALA A 1066 -6.56 -6.29 -19.29
N LEU A 1067 -7.71 -6.68 -19.85
CA LEU A 1067 -8.98 -6.83 -19.11
C LEU A 1067 -8.95 -7.92 -18.02
N GLY A 1068 -7.90 -8.75 -18.01
CA GLY A 1068 -7.77 -9.91 -17.14
C GLY A 1068 -8.79 -11.01 -17.45
N HIS A 1069 -8.60 -12.15 -16.79
CA HIS A 1069 -9.52 -13.27 -16.89
C HIS A 1069 -10.56 -13.25 -15.78
N THR A 1070 -11.84 -13.19 -16.15
CA THR A 1070 -12.95 -13.46 -15.23
C THR A 1070 -13.24 -14.96 -15.24
N TRP A 1071 -12.77 -15.67 -14.24
CA TRP A 1071 -12.92 -17.12 -14.15
C TRP A 1071 -14.29 -17.50 -13.58
N GLY A 1072 -15.07 -18.30 -14.31
CA GLY A 1072 -16.30 -18.88 -13.80
C GLY A 1072 -16.05 -19.94 -12.72
N LYS A 1073 -17.13 -20.45 -12.10
CA LYS A 1073 -17.06 -21.51 -11.07
C LYS A 1073 -16.22 -22.69 -11.57
N GLY A 1074 -15.18 -23.04 -10.82
CA GLY A 1074 -14.27 -24.12 -11.16
C GLY A 1074 -14.98 -25.48 -11.20
N LYS A 1075 -14.82 -26.22 -12.29
CA LYS A 1075 -15.38 -27.57 -12.44
C LYS A 1075 -14.32 -28.61 -12.07
N VAL A 1076 -14.63 -29.51 -11.14
CA VAL A 1076 -13.74 -30.65 -10.82
C VAL A 1076 -13.69 -31.59 -12.02
N THR A 1077 -12.58 -31.58 -12.74
CA THR A 1077 -12.33 -32.44 -13.90
C THR A 1077 -11.63 -33.74 -13.51
N ARG A 1078 -10.92 -33.74 -12.37
CA ARG A 1078 -10.38 -34.96 -11.75
C ARG A 1078 -10.42 -34.88 -10.22
N LYS A 1079 -11.04 -35.84 -9.56
CA LYS A 1079 -11.05 -35.89 -8.07
C LYS A 1079 -9.67 -36.29 -7.54
N SER A 1080 -9.26 -35.72 -6.41
CA SER A 1080 -8.01 -36.10 -5.75
C SER A 1080 -8.12 -37.48 -5.11
N THR A 1081 -7.01 -38.22 -5.12
CA THR A 1081 -6.87 -39.53 -4.48
C THR A 1081 -5.59 -39.56 -3.64
N TYR A 1082 -5.37 -40.62 -2.86
CA TYR A 1082 -4.13 -40.77 -2.09
C TYR A 1082 -2.88 -40.97 -2.97
N THR A 1083 -3.06 -41.33 -4.25
CA THR A 1083 -1.98 -41.65 -5.19
C THR A 1083 -1.86 -40.66 -6.36
N ALA A 1084 -2.94 -39.95 -6.70
CA ALA A 1084 -2.99 -38.98 -7.81
C ALA A 1084 -3.67 -37.66 -7.40
N ALA A 1085 -3.07 -36.56 -7.85
CA ALA A 1085 -3.56 -35.20 -7.64
C ALA A 1085 -4.88 -34.97 -8.41
N GLY A 1086 -5.82 -34.21 -7.83
CA GLY A 1086 -7.03 -33.83 -8.55
C GLY A 1086 -6.77 -32.68 -9.52
N GLN A 1087 -7.77 -32.32 -10.33
CA GLN A 1087 -7.73 -31.19 -11.25
C GLN A 1087 -9.08 -30.47 -11.21
N ILE A 1088 -9.00 -29.14 -11.15
CA ILE A 1088 -10.14 -28.24 -11.27
C ILE A 1088 -9.86 -27.35 -12.47
N THR A 1089 -10.80 -27.31 -13.41
CA THR A 1089 -10.71 -26.48 -14.61
C THR A 1089 -11.66 -25.31 -14.46
N TYR A 1090 -11.11 -24.11 -14.53
CA TYR A 1090 -11.82 -22.85 -14.58
C TYR A 1090 -11.91 -22.42 -16.03
N THR A 1091 -13.07 -21.93 -16.45
CA THR A 1091 -13.27 -21.40 -17.81
C THR A 1091 -13.54 -19.92 -17.69
N CYS A 1092 -12.80 -19.11 -18.44
CA CYS A 1092 -13.00 -17.66 -18.45
C CYS A 1092 -14.31 -17.34 -19.18
N SER A 1093 -15.20 -16.57 -18.55
CA SER A 1093 -16.49 -16.19 -19.14
C SER A 1093 -16.35 -15.23 -20.33
N ARG A 1094 -15.22 -14.52 -20.45
CA ARG A 1094 -14.97 -13.55 -21.52
C ARG A 1094 -14.32 -14.14 -22.78
N CYS A 1095 -13.33 -15.03 -22.62
CA CYS A 1095 -12.55 -15.54 -23.76
C CYS A 1095 -12.57 -17.07 -23.92
N GLY A 1096 -13.26 -17.82 -23.04
CA GLY A 1096 -13.28 -19.27 -23.09
C GLY A 1096 -11.96 -19.97 -22.73
N GLY A 1097 -10.90 -19.19 -22.43
CA GLY A 1097 -9.63 -19.71 -21.95
C GLY A 1097 -9.82 -20.62 -20.73
N LYS A 1098 -8.98 -21.65 -20.61
CA LYS A 1098 -9.08 -22.66 -19.55
C LYS A 1098 -7.88 -22.58 -18.61
N ARG A 1099 -8.14 -22.37 -17.32
CA ARG A 1099 -7.13 -22.46 -16.26
C ARG A 1099 -7.31 -23.79 -15.53
N VAL A 1100 -6.33 -24.68 -15.63
CA VAL A 1100 -6.36 -25.97 -14.92
C VAL A 1100 -5.47 -25.86 -13.69
N ILE A 1101 -6.08 -25.99 -12.51
CA ILE A 1101 -5.36 -26.06 -11.25
C ILE A 1101 -5.29 -27.51 -10.81
N THR A 1102 -4.08 -27.95 -10.44
CA THR A 1102 -3.83 -29.28 -9.90
C THR A 1102 -3.98 -29.25 -8.38
N THR A 1103 -4.86 -30.08 -7.82
CA THR A 1103 -5.07 -30.16 -6.37
C THR A 1103 -4.16 -31.20 -5.73
N LYS A 1104 -3.78 -31.01 -4.46
CA LYS A 1104 -2.89 -31.93 -3.75
C LYS A 1104 -3.52 -33.33 -3.60
N LYS A 1105 -2.65 -34.35 -3.55
CA LYS A 1105 -3.04 -35.74 -3.22
C LYS A 1105 -3.62 -35.79 -1.80
N LEU A 1106 -4.56 -36.70 -1.55
CA LEU A 1106 -5.10 -36.90 -0.20
C LEU A 1106 -4.02 -37.45 0.74
N PHE A 1107 -3.97 -36.94 1.98
CA PHE A 1107 -3.03 -37.44 2.99
C PHE A 1107 -3.46 -38.79 3.54
N TYR A 1108 -2.49 -39.71 3.66
CA TYR A 1108 -2.76 -41.00 4.27
C TYR A 1108 -3.16 -40.86 5.75
N PRO A 1109 -4.11 -41.69 6.23
CA PRO A 1109 -4.50 -41.71 7.65
C PRO A 1109 -3.31 -41.82 8.61
N LYS A 1110 -3.30 -40.97 9.64
CA LYS A 1110 -2.21 -40.86 10.63
C LYS A 1110 -1.99 -42.19 11.38
N ALA A 1111 -0.75 -42.43 11.79
CA ALA A 1111 -0.43 -43.54 12.69
C ALA A 1111 -1.27 -43.42 13.96
N GLY A 1112 -1.92 -44.51 14.38
CA GLY A 1112 -2.87 -44.49 15.49
C GLY A 1112 -4.31 -44.78 15.11
N THR A 1113 -4.73 -44.43 13.89
CA THR A 1113 -6.12 -44.63 13.43
C THR A 1113 -6.50 -46.11 13.47
N LYS A 1114 -7.72 -46.41 13.94
CA LYS A 1114 -8.24 -47.77 14.04
C LYS A 1114 -9.31 -48.04 12.97
N TYR A 1115 -9.28 -49.24 12.41
CA TYR A 1115 -10.25 -49.73 11.43
C TYR A 1115 -10.76 -51.10 11.84
N THR A 1116 -12.05 -51.36 11.63
CA THR A 1116 -12.64 -52.69 11.81
C THR A 1116 -12.84 -53.33 10.44
N VAL A 1117 -12.17 -54.46 10.20
CA VAL A 1117 -12.28 -55.23 8.94
C VAL A 1117 -12.52 -56.69 9.30
N ALA A 1118 -13.60 -57.28 8.78
CA ALA A 1118 -13.99 -58.66 9.06
C ALA A 1118 -14.02 -59.01 10.56
N GLY A 1119 -14.55 -58.11 11.39
CA GLY A 1119 -14.65 -58.28 12.85
C GLY A 1119 -13.31 -58.19 13.61
N CYS A 1120 -12.22 -57.82 12.93
CA CYS A 1120 -10.91 -57.57 13.54
C CYS A 1120 -10.60 -56.08 13.54
N GLN A 1121 -10.03 -55.57 14.65
CA GLN A 1121 -9.59 -54.19 14.77
C GLN A 1121 -8.11 -54.07 14.41
N TYR A 1122 -7.81 -53.21 13.45
CA TYR A 1122 -6.46 -52.90 12.96
C TYR A 1122 -6.12 -51.45 13.30
N LYS A 1123 -4.91 -51.20 13.77
CA LYS A 1123 -4.35 -49.88 14.07
C LYS A 1123 -3.29 -49.54 13.04
N VAL A 1124 -3.37 -48.39 12.39
CA VAL A 1124 -2.32 -47.87 11.51
C VAL A 1124 -1.05 -47.67 12.32
N ILE A 1125 0.04 -48.26 11.86
CA ILE A 1125 1.37 -48.10 12.46
C ILE A 1125 2.30 -47.30 11.54
N LYS A 1126 2.07 -47.36 10.22
CA LYS A 1126 2.72 -46.50 9.23
C LYS A 1126 1.67 -46.01 8.23
N ALA A 1127 1.46 -44.70 8.16
CA ALA A 1127 0.47 -44.08 7.29
C ALA A 1127 0.62 -44.58 5.84
N GLY A 1128 -0.49 -45.01 5.23
CA GLY A 1128 -0.54 -45.51 3.85
C GLY A 1128 0.13 -46.86 3.58
N ALA A 1129 0.78 -47.47 4.57
CA ALA A 1129 1.66 -48.62 4.33
C ALA A 1129 1.37 -49.82 5.22
N GLU A 1130 1.35 -49.65 6.55
CA GLU A 1130 1.32 -50.78 7.49
C GLU A 1130 0.31 -50.61 8.62
N VAL A 1131 -0.32 -51.71 9.01
CA VAL A 1131 -1.26 -51.82 10.14
C VAL A 1131 -0.88 -52.99 11.06
N SER A 1132 -1.24 -52.84 12.34
CA SER A 1132 -1.18 -53.90 13.35
C SER A 1132 -2.58 -54.32 13.74
N LEU A 1133 -2.85 -55.62 13.81
CA LEU A 1133 -4.07 -56.11 14.44
C LEU A 1133 -3.98 -55.89 15.95
N VAL A 1134 -4.98 -55.25 16.55
CA VAL A 1134 -5.00 -54.86 17.97
C VAL A 1134 -6.19 -55.44 18.74
N GLY A 1135 -7.20 -55.95 18.04
CA GLY A 1135 -8.38 -56.56 18.65
C GLY A 1135 -9.12 -57.48 17.68
N THR A 1136 -9.98 -58.33 18.22
CA THR A 1136 -10.82 -59.27 17.45
C THR A 1136 -12.20 -59.43 18.10
N ASN A 1137 -13.14 -59.97 17.34
CA ASN A 1137 -14.39 -60.52 17.87
C ASN A 1137 -14.10 -61.70 18.82
N LYS A 1138 -14.43 -61.55 20.12
CA LYS A 1138 -14.21 -62.56 21.17
C LYS A 1138 -15.05 -63.83 21.00
N ASN A 1139 -16.13 -63.76 20.22
CA ASN A 1139 -17.05 -64.87 19.98
C ASN A 1139 -16.69 -65.71 18.74
N ALA A 1140 -15.70 -65.29 17.96
CA ALA A 1140 -15.30 -66.01 16.74
C ALA A 1140 -14.70 -67.38 17.05
N LYS A 1141 -15.19 -68.43 16.35
CA LYS A 1141 -14.62 -69.79 16.41
C LYS A 1141 -13.33 -69.93 15.61
N SER A 1142 -13.20 -69.16 14.52
CA SER A 1142 -12.03 -69.13 13.64
C SER A 1142 -11.75 -67.71 13.17
N VAL A 1143 -10.47 -67.31 13.11
CA VAL A 1143 -10.06 -65.97 12.63
C VAL A 1143 -8.94 -66.08 11.59
N THR A 1144 -9.09 -65.37 10.48
CA THR A 1144 -8.05 -65.23 9.45
C THR A 1144 -7.54 -63.79 9.44
N ILE A 1145 -6.25 -63.62 9.73
CA ILE A 1145 -5.53 -62.37 9.63
C ILE A 1145 -4.92 -62.31 8.23
N PRO A 1146 -5.44 -61.48 7.31
CA PRO A 1146 -4.95 -61.44 5.93
C PRO A 1146 -3.55 -60.81 5.88
N ALA A 1147 -2.85 -61.00 4.75
CA ALA A 1147 -1.55 -60.36 4.52
C ALA A 1147 -1.69 -58.84 4.27
N VAL A 1148 -2.84 -58.43 3.73
CA VAL A 1148 -3.20 -57.03 3.45
C VAL A 1148 -4.67 -56.78 3.80
N ILE A 1149 -5.01 -55.55 4.14
CA ILE A 1149 -6.40 -55.08 4.24
C ILE A 1149 -6.58 -53.86 3.33
N LYS A 1150 -7.78 -53.70 2.76
CA LYS A 1150 -8.15 -52.50 1.99
C LYS A 1150 -9.21 -51.73 2.78
N VAL A 1151 -8.93 -50.45 3.08
CA VAL A 1151 -9.85 -49.59 3.83
C VAL A 1151 -9.82 -48.20 3.21
N LYS A 1152 -11.00 -47.67 2.84
CA LYS A 1152 -11.16 -46.34 2.22
C LYS A 1152 -10.23 -46.10 1.02
N GLY A 1153 -10.11 -47.11 0.12
CA GLY A 1153 -9.25 -47.01 -1.07
C GLY A 1153 -7.75 -47.18 -0.84
N VAL A 1154 -7.29 -47.33 0.42
CA VAL A 1154 -5.88 -47.55 0.75
C VAL A 1154 -5.62 -49.02 1.06
N THR A 1155 -4.55 -49.58 0.51
CA THR A 1155 -4.10 -50.97 0.78
C THR A 1155 -3.00 -50.98 1.83
N TYR A 1156 -3.29 -51.55 3.01
CA TYR A 1156 -2.32 -51.67 4.10
C TYR A 1156 -1.79 -53.10 4.21
N LYS A 1157 -0.48 -53.25 4.41
CA LYS A 1157 0.13 -54.53 4.82
C LYS A 1157 -0.13 -54.75 6.30
N VAL A 1158 -0.65 -55.92 6.66
CA VAL A 1158 -0.77 -56.31 8.07
C VAL A 1158 0.56 -56.89 8.51
N THR A 1159 1.31 -56.17 9.35
CA THR A 1159 2.69 -56.55 9.69
C THR A 1159 2.87 -56.98 11.14
N SER A 1160 1.89 -56.75 12.02
CA SER A 1160 1.98 -57.23 13.40
C SER A 1160 0.65 -57.60 14.05
N ILE A 1161 0.76 -58.43 15.08
CA ILE A 1161 -0.30 -58.72 16.05
C ILE A 1161 0.10 -58.09 17.39
N GLY A 1162 -0.74 -57.19 17.87
CA GLY A 1162 -0.55 -56.43 19.11
C GLY A 1162 -0.67 -57.29 20.37
N ALA A 1163 -0.16 -56.75 21.48
CA ALA A 1163 -0.28 -57.41 22.77
C ALA A 1163 -1.75 -57.53 23.16
N LYS A 1164 -2.16 -58.68 23.73
CA LYS A 1164 -3.54 -58.95 24.15
C LYS A 1164 -4.61 -58.88 23.04
N ALA A 1165 -4.23 -58.89 21.76
CA ALA A 1165 -5.19 -58.71 20.67
C ALA A 1165 -6.31 -59.77 20.62
N PHE A 1166 -6.04 -61.00 21.06
CA PHE A 1166 -7.01 -62.11 21.18
C PHE A 1166 -7.35 -62.45 22.64
N ASN A 1167 -6.97 -61.60 23.60
CA ASN A 1167 -7.07 -61.90 25.01
C ASN A 1167 -8.46 -62.39 25.44
N GLY A 1168 -8.52 -63.58 26.03
CA GLY A 1168 -9.75 -64.17 26.55
C GLY A 1168 -10.73 -64.65 25.48
N SER A 1169 -10.31 -64.86 24.23
CA SER A 1169 -11.16 -65.44 23.18
C SER A 1169 -11.41 -66.93 23.45
N LYS A 1170 -12.36 -67.24 24.36
CA LYS A 1170 -12.62 -68.58 24.89
C LYS A 1170 -13.18 -69.56 23.85
N LYS A 1171 -13.86 -69.07 22.80
CA LYS A 1171 -14.47 -69.89 21.74
C LYS A 1171 -13.55 -70.11 20.53
N LEU A 1172 -12.41 -69.43 20.47
CA LEU A 1172 -11.50 -69.48 19.33
C LEU A 1172 -10.76 -70.82 19.27
N THR A 1173 -10.94 -71.55 18.17
CA THR A 1173 -10.35 -72.88 17.95
C THR A 1173 -9.26 -72.90 16.89
N LYS A 1174 -9.32 -71.97 15.92
CA LYS A 1174 -8.40 -71.88 14.78
C LYS A 1174 -8.01 -70.44 14.45
N VAL A 1175 -6.73 -70.20 14.17
CA VAL A 1175 -6.23 -68.90 13.68
C VAL A 1175 -5.35 -69.11 12.45
N THR A 1176 -5.53 -68.29 11.43
CA THR A 1176 -4.64 -68.22 10.26
C THR A 1176 -3.95 -66.86 10.24
N ILE A 1177 -2.62 -66.85 10.25
CA ILE A 1177 -1.78 -65.65 10.28
C ILE A 1177 -1.18 -65.42 8.88
N GLY A 1178 -1.43 -64.25 8.30
CA GLY A 1178 -1.02 -63.86 6.97
C GLY A 1178 0.50 -63.79 6.75
N ALA A 1179 0.91 -63.77 5.49
CA ALA A 1179 2.32 -63.88 5.08
C ALA A 1179 3.19 -62.66 5.48
N ASN A 1180 2.60 -61.47 5.61
CA ASN A 1180 3.32 -60.21 5.88
C ASN A 1180 3.61 -59.96 7.36
N ILE A 1181 3.20 -60.86 8.26
CA ILE A 1181 3.31 -60.65 9.71
C ILE A 1181 4.78 -60.81 10.16
N LYS A 1182 5.38 -59.71 10.58
CA LYS A 1182 6.76 -59.62 11.07
C LYS A 1182 6.86 -59.80 12.60
N LYS A 1183 5.76 -59.52 13.33
CA LYS A 1183 5.74 -59.52 14.80
C LYS A 1183 4.45 -60.10 15.39
N ILE A 1184 4.60 -60.95 16.41
CA ILE A 1184 3.51 -61.42 17.27
C ILE A 1184 3.90 -61.06 18.71
N SER A 1185 3.19 -60.09 19.27
CA SER A 1185 3.52 -59.54 20.59
C SER A 1185 3.26 -60.53 21.72
N ASN A 1186 3.93 -60.32 22.86
CA ASN A 1186 3.68 -61.11 24.07
C ASN A 1186 2.19 -61.06 24.45
N ASN A 1187 1.67 -62.17 24.97
CA ASN A 1187 0.27 -62.32 25.38
C ASN A 1187 -0.76 -62.04 24.27
N ALA A 1188 -0.39 -62.05 22.98
CA ALA A 1188 -1.33 -61.85 21.88
C ALA A 1188 -2.55 -62.79 21.97
N PHE A 1189 -2.34 -64.06 22.33
CA PHE A 1189 -3.36 -65.10 22.48
C PHE A 1189 -3.56 -65.53 23.94
N PHE A 1190 -3.43 -64.58 24.88
CA PHE A 1190 -3.55 -64.91 26.30
C PHE A 1190 -4.93 -65.46 26.66
N LYS A 1191 -4.96 -66.57 27.41
CA LYS A 1191 -6.19 -67.26 27.87
C LYS A 1191 -7.13 -67.74 26.74
N CYS A 1192 -6.64 -67.96 25.52
CA CYS A 1192 -7.41 -68.62 24.44
C CYS A 1192 -7.47 -70.15 24.65
N LYS A 1193 -8.21 -70.61 25.67
CA LYS A 1193 -8.20 -72.01 26.14
C LYS A 1193 -8.62 -73.05 25.09
N SER A 1194 -9.52 -72.68 24.17
CA SER A 1194 -10.04 -73.60 23.14
C SER A 1194 -9.22 -73.64 21.86
N LEU A 1195 -8.12 -72.87 21.78
CA LEU A 1195 -7.30 -72.75 20.58
C LEU A 1195 -6.55 -74.06 20.31
N LYS A 1196 -6.93 -74.77 19.24
CA LYS A 1196 -6.36 -76.05 18.83
C LYS A 1196 -5.31 -75.90 17.73
N MET A 1197 -5.49 -74.94 16.83
CA MET A 1197 -4.63 -74.80 15.65
C MET A 1197 -4.28 -73.35 15.31
N VAL A 1198 -3.01 -73.08 15.06
CA VAL A 1198 -2.52 -71.81 14.51
C VAL A 1198 -1.74 -72.09 13.24
N THR A 1199 -2.20 -71.55 12.11
CA THR A 1199 -1.50 -71.67 10.83
C THR A 1199 -0.76 -70.36 10.54
N ILE A 1200 0.57 -70.39 10.53
CA ILE A 1200 1.40 -69.23 10.25
C ILE A 1200 1.88 -69.31 8.81
N LYS A 1201 1.45 -68.38 7.95
CA LYS A 1201 1.95 -68.29 6.56
C LYS A 1201 3.20 -67.43 6.45
N SER A 1202 3.48 -66.58 7.44
CA SER A 1202 4.65 -65.70 7.46
C SER A 1202 5.96 -66.48 7.54
N VAL A 1203 6.96 -65.98 6.83
CA VAL A 1203 8.37 -66.42 6.89
C VAL A 1203 9.28 -65.38 7.55
N LEU A 1204 8.70 -64.31 8.11
CA LEU A 1204 9.41 -63.10 8.56
C LEU A 1204 9.58 -63.03 10.09
N LEU A 1205 9.14 -64.04 10.85
CA LEU A 1205 9.22 -64.03 12.32
C LEU A 1205 10.61 -64.41 12.81
N THR A 1206 11.07 -63.71 13.86
CA THR A 1206 12.35 -63.96 14.53
C THR A 1206 12.12 -64.23 16.03
N LYS A 1207 13.15 -64.73 16.72
CA LYS A 1207 13.10 -64.95 18.19
C LYS A 1207 12.82 -63.67 19.00
N LYS A 1208 13.19 -62.50 18.46
CA LYS A 1208 12.92 -61.19 19.08
C LYS A 1208 11.48 -60.72 18.81
N THR A 1209 10.92 -61.06 17.65
CA THR A 1209 9.62 -60.53 17.19
C THR A 1209 8.44 -61.47 17.45
N ALA A 1210 8.69 -62.74 17.78
CA ALA A 1210 7.70 -63.68 18.28
C ALA A 1210 8.36 -64.66 19.25
N ASN A 1211 7.60 -65.17 20.21
CA ASN A 1211 8.07 -66.22 21.12
C ASN A 1211 6.87 -66.96 21.76
N LYS A 1212 7.15 -68.04 22.51
CA LYS A 1212 6.13 -68.87 23.16
C LYS A 1212 5.19 -68.10 24.11
N LYS A 1213 5.61 -66.97 24.69
CA LYS A 1213 4.79 -66.15 25.60
C LYS A 1213 3.59 -65.50 24.90
N ALA A 1214 3.61 -65.40 23.56
CA ALA A 1214 2.44 -64.98 22.80
C ALA A 1214 1.22 -65.90 23.03
N PHE A 1215 1.46 -67.17 23.37
CA PHE A 1215 0.47 -68.23 23.55
C PHE A 1215 0.34 -68.66 25.02
N LYS A 1216 0.56 -67.76 25.98
CA LYS A 1216 0.42 -68.08 27.40
C LYS A 1216 -1.05 -68.42 27.74
N GLY A 1217 -1.29 -69.57 28.36
CA GLY A 1217 -2.64 -70.00 28.77
C GLY A 1217 -3.53 -70.54 27.63
N VAL A 1218 -2.94 -70.99 26.52
CA VAL A 1218 -3.63 -71.76 25.47
C VAL A 1218 -3.60 -73.27 25.76
N ASN A 1219 -4.31 -74.07 24.97
CA ASN A 1219 -4.29 -75.53 25.08
C ASN A 1219 -2.89 -76.11 24.87
N LYS A 1220 -2.41 -76.96 25.81
CA LYS A 1220 -1.09 -77.61 25.73
C LYS A 1220 -0.93 -78.52 24.50
N LYS A 1221 -2.03 -79.04 23.93
CA LYS A 1221 -2.06 -79.88 22.71
C LYS A 1221 -2.14 -79.06 21.41
N MET A 1222 -2.10 -77.71 21.47
CA MET A 1222 -2.21 -76.84 20.30
C MET A 1222 -1.09 -77.10 19.28
N VAL A 1223 -1.46 -77.12 18.00
CA VAL A 1223 -0.52 -77.30 16.88
C VAL A 1223 -0.31 -75.99 16.13
N ILE A 1224 0.94 -75.61 15.91
CA ILE A 1224 1.34 -74.51 15.03
C ILE A 1224 1.78 -75.09 13.69
N LYS A 1225 1.02 -74.87 12.62
CA LYS A 1225 1.40 -75.23 11.24
C LYS A 1225 2.19 -74.11 10.61
N VAL A 1226 3.34 -74.42 10.02
CA VAL A 1226 4.27 -73.41 9.46
C VAL A 1226 4.76 -73.85 8.08
N PRO A 1227 5.35 -72.95 7.26
CA PRO A 1227 5.90 -73.36 5.97
C PRO A 1227 7.06 -74.34 6.17
N LYS A 1228 7.13 -75.41 5.35
CA LYS A 1228 8.11 -76.52 5.49
C LYS A 1228 9.55 -76.00 5.69
N LYS A 1229 9.95 -74.98 4.94
CA LYS A 1229 11.27 -74.33 5.01
C LYS A 1229 11.57 -73.63 6.35
N MET A 1230 10.54 -73.11 7.03
CA MET A 1230 10.70 -72.36 8.29
C MET A 1230 10.56 -73.23 9.53
N LYS A 1231 10.23 -74.53 9.38
CA LYS A 1231 9.94 -75.44 10.49
C LYS A 1231 11.06 -75.46 11.54
N LYS A 1232 12.31 -75.68 11.13
CA LYS A 1232 13.48 -75.71 12.04
C LYS A 1232 13.62 -74.40 12.83
N ALA A 1233 13.46 -73.25 12.17
CA ALA A 1233 13.54 -71.94 12.81
C ALA A 1233 12.39 -71.70 13.79
N TYR A 1234 11.14 -72.03 13.42
CA TYR A 1234 9.97 -71.76 14.24
C TYR A 1234 9.83 -72.71 15.42
N VAL A 1235 10.36 -73.94 15.33
CA VAL A 1235 10.56 -74.82 16.50
C VAL A 1235 11.45 -74.16 17.56
N LYS A 1236 12.53 -73.47 17.14
CA LYS A 1236 13.40 -72.72 18.07
C LYS A 1236 12.69 -71.51 18.67
N ILE A 1237 11.89 -70.78 17.87
CA ILE A 1237 11.14 -69.59 18.31
C ILE A 1237 10.02 -69.94 19.31
N PHE A 1238 9.28 -71.02 19.04
CA PHE A 1238 8.15 -71.48 19.86
C PHE A 1238 8.50 -72.71 20.70
N LYS A 1239 9.72 -72.74 21.27
CA LYS A 1239 10.23 -73.85 22.08
C LYS A 1239 9.21 -74.25 23.17
N GLY A 1240 8.80 -75.53 23.15
CA GLY A 1240 7.80 -76.10 24.07
C GLY A 1240 6.37 -76.16 23.52
N LEU A 1241 6.14 -75.78 22.26
CA LEU A 1241 4.86 -75.96 21.56
C LEU A 1241 5.04 -76.92 20.36
N LYS A 1242 3.97 -77.62 19.97
CA LYS A 1242 3.99 -78.56 18.84
C LYS A 1242 3.94 -77.79 17.51
N VAL A 1243 5.09 -77.68 16.83
CA VAL A 1243 5.22 -77.05 15.50
C VAL A 1243 5.27 -78.15 14.43
N LYS A 1244 4.35 -78.10 13.46
CA LYS A 1244 4.25 -79.06 12.35
C LYS A 1244 4.69 -78.46 11.02
#